data_AF-A0AAZ3QI59-F1
#
_entry.id   AF-A0AAZ3QI59-F1
#
_cell.length_a   1.000
_cell.length_b   1.000
_cell.length_c   1.000
_cell.angle_alpha   90.00
_cell.angle_beta   90.00
_cell.angle_gamma   90.00
#
_symmetry.space_group_name_H-M   'P 1'
#
loop_
_entity.id
_entity.type
_entity.pdbx_description
1 polymer ?
#
loop_
_entity_poly.entity_id
_entity_poly.type
_entity_poly.pdbx_seq_one_letter_code
_entity_poly.pdbx_strand_id
1 'polypeptide(L)'
;MVGNMCGRKLARRSKSALIVALTVLLVQTLIVWNFSTLDTGEEAGEGANSRREKRDQVGGINKAYRQYPQSGLPKRHHQPPLGKTAVRHKQQQEGYHSWRPKEKVLLDSNNNENSVPKDFDTVVDSNSNLGARSQRQRMAGNTAKHKPDKALRQGILGKDFPNEVNEVIQQYPLPPQQPGGAGLKDSHAYKRPKPHSQLSTKPARPSPSPSIKTSNQHQQHHQPRKSATAAPVRGQRREKHQCEISGKEAISALSRAKTRECRQQIAEVYCRHKERTLMPETVPRYCTIEGKANVNVQWDEGSEQTAPAVPVRIVFVLVVHGRASRQFQRLFKAIYHTSHYYYIHVDQRSNYLHRQVGALASQYSNVHVTSWRMSTIWGGASLLTMYLRSMDDLLKMADWNWDFFINLSAADYPIRTNEQLVGFLTKYRDMNFIKSHGRDNTRFIRKQGLDRLFFECDTHMWRLGDRKIPEGIAVDGGSDWFLLNRMFVDYIINSEDELVVSMKRFYAYTLLPAESFFHTVLENSAHCESMVDNNLRITNWNRKLGCKCQYKHIVDWPTFFARKFEASVNQEIVTQLDSFLFGPYPQETPGLQSYWENVYDETDSVASLSDSQLTHYHAFTRMGLSRAATSLQGHPDNNSCRYIPRGHPVSVHLYFLSDVFQGYLVRQHASNLATSQLETLETWVSHSNHFTLAPATNTLNRLQFAEVGTDWDEPVAMQRWVRGQNVTVTVVWVDPTNVIAATYDILVDGGTEYTHYRPPLTVPLRPGVWTLRVLHHWNLLASTSFVVSPLDLYARVTHTHTHTHTHTHTQPIRQGKHTHTHTQPIRQGKHTHTGLRRRTWTPRYTSPGTH
;
A
#
# COMPACT_ATOMS: atom_id res chain seq x y z
N MET A 1 70.22 2.75 7.25
CA MET A 1 71.05 1.53 7.43
C MET A 1 70.29 0.40 6.76
N VAL A 2 70.82 -0.22 5.69
CA VAL A 2 71.77 -1.36 5.71
C VAL A 2 71.14 -2.59 6.39
N GLY A 3 71.01 -3.76 5.73
CA GLY A 3 71.60 -4.12 4.43
C GLY A 3 70.94 -5.30 3.69
N ASN A 4 71.60 -5.69 2.59
CA ASN A 4 71.16 -6.73 1.64
C ASN A 4 71.56 -8.14 2.09
N MET A 5 70.92 -9.15 1.51
CA MET A 5 71.67 -10.21 0.80
C MET A 5 70.84 -10.80 -0.35
N CYS A 6 71.52 -11.29 -1.38
CA CYS A 6 70.95 -11.91 -2.58
C CYS A 6 71.51 -13.34 -2.73
N GLY A 7 70.66 -14.31 -3.09
CA GLY A 7 71.05 -15.70 -3.32
C GLY A 7 70.45 -16.26 -4.62
N ARG A 8 71.29 -16.45 -5.65
CA ARG A 8 70.90 -17.07 -6.94
C ARG A 8 71.41 -18.50 -7.03
N LYS A 9 70.56 -19.43 -7.52
CA LYS A 9 70.83 -20.69 -8.27
C LYS A 9 69.75 -21.75 -7.92
N LEU A 10 69.34 -22.66 -8.80
CA LEU A 10 69.25 -22.65 -10.27
C LEU A 10 68.18 -23.68 -10.69
N ALA A 11 67.67 -23.61 -11.92
CA ALA A 11 66.55 -24.43 -12.40
C ALA A 11 66.80 -25.95 -12.46
N ARG A 12 65.79 -26.74 -12.09
CA ARG A 12 65.42 -28.03 -12.71
C ARG A 12 63.97 -28.42 -12.37
N ARG A 13 63.31 -29.20 -13.25
CA ARG A 13 61.91 -29.70 -13.19
C ARG A 13 60.78 -28.81 -13.74
N SER A 14 61.08 -27.87 -14.63
CA SER A 14 60.10 -27.20 -15.51
C SER A 14 59.56 -28.12 -16.63
N LYS A 15 58.98 -29.27 -16.28
CA LYS A 15 58.32 -30.21 -17.23
C LYS A 15 56.95 -30.73 -16.79
N SER A 16 56.59 -30.70 -15.51
CA SER A 16 55.28 -31.22 -15.05
C SER A 16 54.13 -30.21 -15.18
N ALA A 17 54.35 -28.95 -14.82
CA ALA A 17 53.29 -27.92 -14.83
C ALA A 17 52.73 -27.64 -16.24
N LEU A 18 53.58 -27.69 -17.27
CA LEU A 18 53.20 -27.42 -18.65
C LEU A 18 52.39 -28.58 -19.27
N ILE A 19 52.59 -29.82 -18.79
CA ILE A 19 51.76 -30.97 -19.15
C ILE A 19 50.38 -30.86 -18.51
N VAL A 20 50.30 -30.46 -17.23
CA VAL A 20 49.01 -30.26 -16.54
C VAL A 20 48.17 -29.14 -17.18
N ALA A 21 48.81 -28.05 -17.63
CA ALA A 21 48.12 -27.00 -18.38
C ALA A 21 47.55 -27.51 -19.72
N LEU A 22 48.31 -28.34 -20.44
CA LEU A 22 47.87 -28.94 -21.71
C LEU A 22 46.76 -29.99 -21.52
N THR A 23 46.79 -30.81 -20.47
CA THR A 23 45.74 -31.80 -20.23
C THR A 23 44.42 -31.15 -19.81
N VAL A 24 44.45 -30.07 -19.01
CA VAL A 24 43.23 -29.31 -18.67
C VAL A 24 42.60 -28.69 -19.91
N LEU A 25 43.40 -28.11 -20.82
CA LEU A 25 42.89 -27.57 -22.08
C LEU A 25 42.33 -28.68 -22.99
N LEU A 26 43.02 -29.82 -23.13
CA LEU A 26 42.53 -30.97 -23.91
C LEU A 26 41.20 -31.52 -23.38
N VAL A 27 41.06 -31.67 -22.06
CA VAL A 27 39.80 -32.12 -21.43
C VAL A 27 38.68 -31.10 -21.63
N GLN A 28 38.96 -29.79 -21.55
CA GLN A 28 37.97 -28.76 -21.86
C GLN A 28 37.53 -28.79 -23.33
N THR A 29 38.44 -29.04 -24.29
CA THR A 29 38.04 -29.22 -25.70
C THR A 29 37.25 -30.51 -25.96
N LEU A 30 37.60 -31.62 -25.30
CA LEU A 30 36.90 -32.90 -25.47
C LEU A 30 35.48 -32.90 -24.90
N ILE A 31 35.24 -32.18 -23.80
CA ILE A 31 33.90 -32.02 -23.21
C ILE A 31 32.99 -31.16 -24.12
N VAL A 32 33.55 -30.17 -24.83
CA VAL A 32 32.80 -29.35 -25.80
C VAL A 32 32.48 -30.14 -27.08
N TRP A 33 33.31 -31.09 -27.49
CA TRP A 33 33.11 -31.84 -28.74
C TRP A 33 32.08 -32.98 -28.62
N ASN A 34 31.84 -33.53 -27.42
CA ASN A 34 30.99 -34.70 -27.22
C ASN A 34 29.47 -34.40 -27.07
N PHE A 35 29.03 -33.19 -27.45
CA PHE A 35 27.62 -32.79 -27.53
C PHE A 35 27.34 -31.95 -28.79
N SER A 36 28.05 -32.22 -29.90
CA SER A 36 27.79 -31.59 -31.20
C SER A 36 27.94 -32.53 -32.40
N THR A 37 27.62 -33.81 -32.19
CA THR A 37 27.42 -34.80 -33.27
C THR A 37 26.24 -35.72 -32.95
N LEU A 38 25.04 -35.30 -33.33
CA LEU A 38 23.95 -36.16 -33.78
C LEU A 38 23.10 -35.34 -34.77
N ASP A 39 22.76 -35.96 -35.90
CA ASP A 39 21.85 -35.52 -36.98
C ASP A 39 22.17 -34.22 -37.75
N THR A 40 23.19 -34.33 -38.59
CA THR A 40 23.03 -34.15 -40.06
C THR A 40 23.25 -35.51 -40.72
N GLY A 41 22.63 -35.93 -41.84
CA GLY A 41 21.68 -35.27 -42.74
C GLY A 41 21.88 -35.79 -44.19
N GLU A 42 20.81 -36.09 -44.92
CA GLU A 42 20.79 -36.63 -46.31
C GLU A 42 19.67 -35.91 -47.12
N GLU A 43 19.74 -35.67 -48.43
CA GLU A 43 20.83 -35.85 -49.42
C GLU A 43 20.62 -34.92 -50.66
N ALA A 44 21.68 -34.71 -51.46
CA ALA A 44 21.70 -34.18 -52.86
C ALA A 44 21.10 -32.77 -53.16
N GLY A 45 21.52 -32.03 -54.21
CA GLY A 45 22.55 -32.24 -55.23
C GLY A 45 22.81 -30.95 -56.06
N GLU A 46 23.89 -30.89 -56.85
CA GLU A 46 24.40 -29.65 -57.46
C GLU A 46 23.78 -29.25 -58.82
N GLY A 47 23.90 -27.96 -59.18
CA GLY A 47 23.63 -27.43 -60.53
C GLY A 47 23.81 -25.92 -60.64
N ALA A 48 24.50 -25.41 -61.67
CA ALA A 48 24.97 -24.01 -61.74
C ALA A 48 24.62 -23.24 -63.03
N ASN A 49 24.83 -21.92 -62.97
CA ASN A 49 24.95 -20.91 -64.04
C ASN A 49 23.70 -20.24 -64.68
N SER A 50 23.75 -18.89 -64.62
CA SER A 50 23.63 -17.95 -65.77
C SER A 50 22.25 -17.44 -66.28
N ARG A 51 22.02 -16.15 -65.97
CA ARG A 51 21.51 -15.03 -66.83
C ARG A 51 20.01 -14.86 -67.16
N ARG A 52 19.63 -13.58 -66.96
CA ARG A 52 18.72 -12.71 -67.76
C ARG A 52 17.20 -12.88 -67.72
N GLU A 53 16.55 -11.72 -67.78
CA GLU A 53 15.11 -11.53 -67.98
C GLU A 53 14.72 -11.74 -69.46
N LYS A 54 13.60 -12.45 -69.68
CA LYS A 54 12.44 -12.10 -70.53
C LYS A 54 11.38 -13.22 -70.31
N ARG A 55 10.09 -12.97 -70.06
CA ARG A 55 9.05 -12.18 -70.75
C ARG A 55 8.29 -13.02 -71.82
N ASP A 56 6.98 -13.12 -71.61
CA ASP A 56 5.88 -13.49 -72.53
C ASP A 56 5.62 -14.98 -72.95
N GLN A 57 4.40 -15.42 -72.61
CA GLN A 57 3.40 -16.15 -73.42
C GLN A 57 3.49 -17.66 -73.78
N VAL A 58 2.34 -18.35 -73.51
CA VAL A 58 1.68 -19.45 -74.27
C VAL A 58 2.43 -20.80 -74.40
N GLY A 59 1.79 -21.98 -74.29
CA GLY A 59 0.42 -22.33 -73.90
C GLY A 59 -0.04 -23.72 -74.40
N GLY A 60 -1.04 -24.31 -73.73
CA GLY A 60 -1.71 -25.57 -74.12
C GLY A 60 -0.98 -26.88 -73.77
N ILE A 61 -1.58 -28.08 -73.87
CA ILE A 61 -3.01 -28.52 -73.93
C ILE A 61 -3.05 -30.08 -73.83
N ASN A 62 -4.23 -30.69 -73.56
CA ASN A 62 -4.54 -32.15 -73.56
C ASN A 62 -3.91 -32.99 -72.42
N LYS A 63 -4.39 -34.16 -71.94
CA LYS A 63 -5.59 -35.05 -71.91
C LYS A 63 -5.05 -36.39 -71.31
N ALA A 64 -5.77 -37.37 -70.76
CA ALA A 64 -7.12 -37.48 -70.17
C ALA A 64 -7.32 -38.91 -69.58
N TYR A 65 -8.21 -39.08 -68.58
CA TYR A 65 -8.82 -40.35 -68.09
C TYR A 65 -7.83 -41.33 -67.39
N ARG A 66 -8.16 -42.33 -66.53
CA ARG A 66 -9.37 -43.00 -65.95
C ARG A 66 -8.88 -43.83 -64.70
N GLN A 67 -9.64 -44.44 -63.75
CA GLN A 67 -11.06 -44.50 -63.31
C GLN A 67 -11.15 -45.01 -61.83
N TYR A 68 -12.34 -44.98 -61.22
CA TYR A 68 -12.77 -45.61 -59.94
C TYR A 68 -12.90 -47.16 -59.98
N PRO A 69 -12.92 -47.92 -58.85
CA PRO A 69 -13.95 -47.98 -57.75
C PRO A 69 -13.37 -47.80 -56.30
N GLN A 70 -14.09 -47.52 -55.20
CA GLN A 70 -15.22 -48.21 -54.48
C GLN A 70 -14.90 -49.64 -54.00
N SER A 71 -15.34 -50.18 -52.84
CA SER A 71 -15.94 -49.65 -51.57
C SER A 71 -16.17 -50.82 -50.57
N GLY A 72 -16.18 -50.63 -49.23
CA GLY A 72 -16.69 -51.68 -48.32
C GLY A 72 -16.47 -51.55 -46.80
N LEU A 73 -17.52 -51.86 -46.01
CA LEU A 73 -17.58 -52.20 -44.57
C LEU A 73 -18.06 -53.69 -44.46
N PRO A 74 -18.37 -54.36 -43.30
CA PRO A 74 -18.47 -53.91 -41.89
C PRO A 74 -18.02 -54.92 -40.77
N LYS A 75 -18.40 -54.61 -39.51
CA LYS A 75 -18.76 -55.51 -38.35
C LYS A 75 -17.80 -55.72 -37.15
N ARG A 76 -18.47 -55.97 -36.01
CA ARG A 76 -18.04 -56.14 -34.59
C ARG A 76 -17.52 -57.59 -34.32
N HIS A 77 -17.05 -58.06 -33.14
CA HIS A 77 -17.53 -57.90 -31.73
C HIS A 77 -16.54 -58.45 -30.65
N HIS A 78 -16.66 -57.96 -29.40
CA HIS A 78 -16.37 -58.59 -28.07
C HIS A 78 -14.92 -58.83 -27.51
N GLN A 79 -14.88 -58.98 -26.16
CA GLN A 79 -13.76 -59.21 -25.20
C GLN A 79 -14.13 -60.44 -24.29
N PRO A 80 -13.46 -60.81 -23.16
CA PRO A 80 -12.12 -60.51 -22.59
C PRO A 80 -11.21 -61.79 -22.44
N PRO A 81 -11.00 -62.54 -21.31
CA PRO A 81 -10.63 -62.22 -19.90
C PRO A 81 -9.50 -63.05 -19.19
N LEU A 82 -8.94 -62.48 -18.10
CA LEU A 82 -8.47 -63.08 -16.82
C LEU A 82 -7.22 -64.02 -16.68
N GLY A 83 -6.32 -63.68 -15.72
CA GLY A 83 -5.23 -64.48 -15.09
C GLY A 83 -4.18 -63.57 -14.39
N LYS A 84 -3.51 -63.79 -13.24
CA LYS A 84 -3.39 -64.83 -12.17
C LYS A 84 -2.49 -66.06 -12.46
N THR A 85 -1.64 -66.61 -11.56
CA THR A 85 -0.98 -66.23 -10.25
C THR A 85 0.01 -67.36 -9.82
N ALA A 86 1.00 -67.27 -8.89
CA ALA A 86 1.89 -66.22 -8.35
C ALA A 86 2.83 -66.78 -7.21
N VAL A 87 3.79 -65.98 -6.71
CA VAL A 87 4.47 -66.03 -5.35
C VAL A 87 5.58 -67.06 -5.02
N ARG A 88 6.78 -66.54 -4.64
CA ARG A 88 7.67 -66.86 -3.46
C ARG A 88 9.01 -66.06 -3.58
N HIS A 89 9.95 -65.96 -2.60
CA HIS A 89 10.07 -66.57 -1.26
C HIS A 89 10.45 -65.56 -0.12
N LYS A 90 11.69 -65.58 0.40
CA LYS A 90 12.26 -64.87 1.60
C LYS A 90 13.82 -64.80 1.46
N GLN A 91 14.63 -64.09 2.26
CA GLN A 91 14.47 -63.56 3.64
C GLN A 91 15.25 -62.25 3.94
N GLN A 92 15.05 -61.68 5.14
CA GLN A 92 15.35 -60.29 5.56
C GLN A 92 16.77 -60.04 6.11
N GLN A 93 17.19 -58.76 6.14
CA GLN A 93 17.36 -58.03 7.42
C GLN A 93 17.21 -56.50 7.25
N GLU A 94 17.13 -55.77 8.38
CA GLU A 94 16.69 -54.36 8.53
C GLU A 94 17.89 -53.41 8.75
N GLY A 95 17.83 -52.06 8.77
CA GLY A 95 16.80 -51.02 8.63
C GLY A 95 17.52 -49.65 8.46
N TYR A 96 16.95 -48.44 8.52
CA TYR A 96 15.63 -47.93 8.92
C TYR A 96 15.33 -46.62 8.16
N HIS A 97 14.06 -46.31 7.85
CA HIS A 97 13.62 -44.99 7.33
C HIS A 97 12.77 -44.24 8.38
N SER A 98 12.95 -42.91 8.50
CA SER A 98 12.10 -42.05 9.32
C SER A 98 11.02 -41.34 8.49
N TRP A 99 9.80 -41.25 9.03
CA TRP A 99 8.62 -40.75 8.35
C TRP A 99 8.43 -39.23 8.51
N ARG A 100 7.81 -38.57 7.53
CA ARG A 100 7.24 -37.21 7.66
C ARG A 100 5.73 -37.28 7.88
N PRO A 101 5.19 -36.93 9.06
CA PRO A 101 3.75 -36.69 9.23
C PRO A 101 3.30 -35.46 8.44
N LYS A 102 2.10 -35.51 7.86
CA LYS A 102 1.35 -34.33 7.42
C LYS A 102 0.30 -34.03 8.49
N GLU A 103 0.34 -32.84 9.07
CA GLU A 103 -0.74 -32.35 9.91
C GLU A 103 -0.96 -30.86 9.63
N LYS A 104 -2.21 -30.47 9.36
CA LYS A 104 -2.62 -29.07 9.15
C LYS A 104 -3.43 -28.64 10.36
N VAL A 105 -2.97 -27.61 11.05
CA VAL A 105 -3.73 -26.92 12.09
C VAL A 105 -4.06 -25.52 11.57
N LEU A 106 -5.32 -25.11 11.69
CA LEU A 106 -5.73 -23.74 11.37
C LEU A 106 -5.34 -22.81 12.53
N LEU A 107 -4.95 -21.59 12.18
CA LEU A 107 -4.90 -20.45 13.08
C LEU A 107 -5.48 -19.26 12.32
N ASP A 108 -6.53 -18.67 12.87
CA ASP A 108 -7.17 -17.48 12.29
C ASP A 108 -6.27 -16.26 12.47
N SER A 109 -6.28 -15.35 11.49
CA SER A 109 -5.60 -14.05 11.59
C SER A 109 -6.54 -12.97 11.06
N ASN A 110 -7.12 -12.22 11.99
CA ASN A 110 -7.89 -11.02 11.69
C ASN A 110 -6.95 -9.86 11.29
N ASN A 111 -7.53 -8.81 10.71
CA ASN A 111 -6.90 -7.53 10.41
C ASN A 111 -5.76 -7.57 9.38
N ASN A 112 -6.12 -7.74 8.10
CA ASN A 112 -5.25 -7.33 7.00
C ASN A 112 -6.04 -6.55 5.93
N GLU A 113 -6.71 -5.48 6.36
CA GLU A 113 -7.60 -4.63 5.54
C GLU A 113 -6.82 -3.62 4.69
N ASN A 114 -6.03 -4.13 3.76
CA ASN A 114 -5.59 -3.42 2.53
C ASN A 114 -4.93 -4.35 1.49
N SER A 115 -4.85 -5.68 1.72
CA SER A 115 -4.25 -6.61 0.76
C SER A 115 -5.28 -7.29 -0.16
N VAL A 116 -4.99 -7.32 -1.46
CA VAL A 116 -5.50 -8.35 -2.38
C VAL A 116 -5.03 -9.73 -1.92
N PRO A 117 -5.77 -10.83 -2.15
CA PRO A 117 -5.32 -12.17 -1.79
C PRO A 117 -3.92 -12.52 -2.34
N LYS A 118 -3.10 -13.19 -1.51
CA LYS A 118 -1.69 -13.57 -1.77
C LYS A 118 -1.46 -14.50 -2.98
N ASP A 119 -2.50 -14.79 -3.76
CA ASP A 119 -2.46 -15.57 -5.00
C ASP A 119 -1.72 -14.83 -6.15
N PHE A 120 -1.48 -13.52 -6.02
CA PHE A 120 -0.98 -12.68 -7.13
C PHE A 120 0.54 -12.46 -7.17
N ASP A 121 1.23 -12.54 -6.02
CA ASP A 121 2.67 -12.19 -5.91
C ASP A 121 3.54 -13.13 -6.77
N THR A 122 3.22 -14.43 -6.79
CA THR A 122 4.03 -15.47 -7.44
C THR A 122 3.95 -15.51 -8.97
N VAL A 123 3.10 -14.68 -9.60
CA VAL A 123 2.89 -14.66 -11.07
C VAL A 123 3.56 -13.44 -11.74
N VAL A 124 4.22 -12.58 -10.96
CA VAL A 124 4.96 -11.41 -11.46
C VAL A 124 6.45 -11.73 -11.70
N ASP A 125 7.04 -12.57 -10.84
CA ASP A 125 8.50 -12.75 -10.72
C ASP A 125 9.09 -13.88 -11.59
N SER A 126 8.76 -13.92 -12.90
CA SER A 126 9.38 -14.88 -13.81
C SER A 126 9.64 -14.39 -15.23
N ASN A 127 10.94 -14.28 -15.50
CA ASN A 127 11.64 -14.39 -16.79
C ASN A 127 11.26 -13.46 -17.95
N SER A 128 12.25 -12.65 -18.35
CA SER A 128 12.52 -12.30 -19.74
C SER A 128 14.02 -11.95 -19.88
N ASN A 129 14.79 -12.86 -20.48
CA ASN A 129 16.22 -12.64 -20.76
C ASN A 129 16.38 -11.68 -21.96
N LEU A 130 17.31 -10.72 -21.85
CA LEU A 130 17.84 -9.98 -23.01
C LEU A 130 19.36 -9.89 -22.89
N GLY A 131 20.05 -10.80 -23.59
CA GLY A 131 21.49 -10.71 -23.82
C GLY A 131 21.78 -9.76 -24.99
N ALA A 132 22.61 -8.74 -24.78
CA ALA A 132 22.89 -7.75 -25.81
C ALA A 132 23.96 -8.24 -26.81
N ARG A 133 23.53 -8.67 -28.00
CA ARG A 133 24.43 -8.76 -29.19
C ARG A 133 24.57 -7.37 -29.80
N SER A 134 25.72 -6.71 -29.59
CA SER A 134 26.09 -5.50 -30.35
C SER A 134 27.05 -5.86 -31.48
N GLN A 135 26.63 -5.68 -32.73
CA GLN A 135 27.55 -5.60 -33.85
C GLN A 135 28.15 -4.19 -33.90
N ARG A 136 29.48 -4.11 -33.97
CA ARG A 136 30.18 -2.85 -34.24
C ARG A 136 30.21 -2.61 -35.75
N GLN A 137 29.83 -1.41 -36.18
CA GLN A 137 30.37 -0.81 -37.40
C GLN A 137 31.23 0.41 -37.03
N ARG A 138 32.25 0.67 -37.84
CA ARG A 138 33.27 1.72 -37.67
C ARG A 138 33.43 2.45 -39.00
N MET A 139 33.15 3.75 -39.01
CA MET A 139 33.90 4.80 -39.71
C MET A 139 33.76 6.05 -38.80
N ALA A 140 34.79 6.83 -38.44
CA ALA A 140 35.82 7.50 -39.23
C ALA A 140 35.22 8.59 -40.15
N GLY A 141 35.40 9.89 -39.93
CA GLY A 141 35.96 10.61 -38.77
C GLY A 141 36.70 11.89 -39.18
N ASN A 142 36.70 12.93 -38.34
CA ASN A 142 37.70 14.01 -38.39
C ASN A 142 37.70 14.87 -37.11
N THR A 143 38.79 15.62 -36.88
CA THR A 143 39.00 16.42 -35.65
C THR A 143 39.42 17.85 -35.96
N ALA A 144 38.85 18.81 -35.23
CA ALA A 144 39.45 20.13 -35.00
C ALA A 144 39.43 20.42 -33.48
N LYS A 145 40.45 21.13 -32.99
CA LYS A 145 40.60 21.50 -31.56
C LYS A 145 40.38 23.00 -31.41
N HIS A 146 39.86 23.46 -30.27
CA HIS A 146 40.54 24.50 -29.48
C HIS A 146 40.04 24.56 -28.02
N LYS A 147 40.92 25.09 -27.16
CA LYS A 147 40.86 25.37 -25.71
C LYS A 147 42.10 26.24 -25.39
N PRO A 148 42.27 26.83 -24.19
CA PRO A 148 41.44 26.77 -22.98
C PRO A 148 40.83 28.18 -22.65
N ASP A 149 40.46 28.61 -21.42
CA ASP A 149 41.32 28.73 -20.22
C ASP A 149 40.62 28.59 -18.84
N LYS A 150 41.38 28.71 -17.75
CA LYS A 150 40.95 28.55 -16.33
C LYS A 150 41.63 29.55 -15.37
N ALA A 151 40.82 30.20 -14.52
CA ALA A 151 41.22 30.76 -13.23
C ALA A 151 39.95 30.90 -12.34
N LEU A 152 39.95 30.84 -11.00
CA LEU A 152 40.99 30.53 -10.00
C LEU A 152 40.31 29.86 -8.78
N ARG A 153 40.89 28.82 -8.14
CA ARG A 153 40.43 28.25 -6.84
C ARG A 153 41.54 27.47 -6.12
N GLN A 154 42.10 28.04 -5.04
CA GLN A 154 42.93 27.43 -3.97
C GLN A 154 43.27 28.53 -2.94
N GLY A 155 43.52 28.30 -1.65
CA GLY A 155 43.33 27.12 -0.79
C GLY A 155 42.49 27.49 0.46
N ILE A 156 42.74 27.03 1.70
CA ILE A 156 43.79 26.18 2.30
C ILE A 156 43.13 25.32 3.42
N LEU A 157 43.73 24.19 3.83
CA LEU A 157 43.27 23.31 4.92
C LEU A 157 43.77 23.72 6.32
N GLY A 158 42.92 23.48 7.34
CA GLY A 158 43.30 22.64 8.49
C GLY A 158 43.71 23.29 9.82
N LYS A 159 43.00 22.91 10.90
CA LYS A 159 43.48 22.75 12.29
C LYS A 159 42.42 22.05 13.15
N ASP A 160 42.85 21.40 14.24
CA ASP A 160 42.03 20.48 15.05
C ASP A 160 41.84 20.94 16.52
N PHE A 161 40.63 20.66 17.07
CA PHE A 161 40.27 20.56 18.51
C PHE A 161 40.46 21.83 19.42
N PRO A 162 39.87 21.90 20.65
CA PRO A 162 39.19 20.85 21.45
C PRO A 162 37.75 21.20 21.92
N ASN A 163 37.32 20.57 23.02
CA ASN A 163 35.95 20.53 23.57
C ASN A 163 35.51 21.79 24.37
N GLU A 164 34.21 21.76 24.73
CA GLU A 164 33.51 22.51 25.79
C GLU A 164 33.37 24.04 25.64
N VAL A 165 32.12 24.51 25.80
CA VAL A 165 31.69 25.44 26.86
C VAL A 165 30.15 25.49 26.85
N ASN A 166 29.52 25.58 28.03
CA ASN A 166 28.11 25.98 28.16
C ASN A 166 28.04 27.51 28.23
N GLU A 167 27.22 28.17 27.42
CA GLU A 167 26.82 29.56 27.70
C GLU A 167 25.31 29.75 27.77
N VAL A 168 24.92 30.59 28.73
CA VAL A 168 23.55 30.92 29.08
C VAL A 168 23.19 32.23 28.39
N ILE A 169 22.13 32.23 27.58
CA ILE A 169 21.59 33.46 27.00
C ILE A 169 20.90 34.26 28.12
N GLN A 170 21.60 35.28 28.64
CA GLN A 170 21.01 36.25 29.56
C GLN A 170 19.99 37.14 28.83
N GLN A 171 18.89 37.43 29.52
CA GLN A 171 17.90 38.41 29.10
C GLN A 171 18.37 39.83 29.47
N TYR A 172 18.05 40.82 28.64
CA TYR A 172 17.99 42.23 29.05
C TYR A 172 16.57 42.79 28.83
N PRO A 173 16.12 43.77 29.63
CA PRO A 173 14.69 43.94 29.92
C PRO A 173 13.96 44.97 29.04
N LEU A 174 12.64 44.81 28.94
CA LEU A 174 11.71 45.82 28.43
C LEU A 174 11.17 46.70 29.60
N PRO A 175 11.03 48.03 29.43
CA PRO A 175 10.50 48.92 30.46
C PRO A 175 8.94 48.92 30.51
N PRO A 176 8.33 49.38 31.63
CA PRO A 176 6.88 49.24 31.88
C PRO A 176 6.04 50.52 31.70
N GLN A 177 4.72 50.36 31.92
CA GLN A 177 3.67 51.38 32.18
C GLN A 177 2.89 52.00 30.98
N GLN A 178 1.71 51.40 30.73
CA GLN A 178 0.32 51.95 30.85
C GLN A 178 -0.08 53.38 30.37
N PRO A 179 -1.39 53.64 30.10
CA PRO A 179 -1.81 54.65 29.12
C PRO A 179 -2.41 55.96 29.67
N GLY A 180 -2.39 57.00 28.82
CA GLY A 180 -3.22 58.21 28.88
C GLY A 180 -3.72 58.58 27.46
N GLY A 181 -4.78 59.39 27.32
CA GLY A 181 -5.53 59.52 26.05
C GLY A 181 -5.95 60.93 25.61
N ALA A 182 -7.08 61.00 24.88
CA ALA A 182 -7.59 62.08 24.01
C ALA A 182 -6.91 62.15 22.62
N GLY A 183 -7.63 62.45 21.52
CA GLY A 183 -9.09 62.60 21.33
C GLY A 183 -9.48 63.09 19.92
N LEU A 184 -10.78 63.01 19.57
CA LEU A 184 -11.41 63.43 18.29
C LEU A 184 -11.08 62.54 17.05
N LYS A 185 -11.97 62.31 16.05
CA LYS A 185 -13.45 62.44 15.96
C LYS A 185 -14.02 61.63 14.77
N ASP A 186 -15.34 61.42 14.75
CA ASP A 186 -16.20 61.00 13.62
C ASP A 186 -15.90 59.60 12.99
N SER A 187 -16.73 58.89 12.21
CA SER A 187 -18.19 58.63 12.16
C SER A 187 -18.39 57.40 11.22
N HIS A 188 -19.42 56.54 11.22
CA HIS A 188 -20.76 56.53 11.84
C HIS A 188 -21.27 55.06 12.11
N ALA A 189 -22.58 54.90 12.30
CA ALA A 189 -23.42 53.69 12.48
C ALA A 189 -23.18 52.50 11.47
N TYR A 190 -23.51 51.23 11.79
CA TYR A 190 -24.86 50.73 12.14
C TYR A 190 -24.94 49.59 13.19
N LYS A 191 -26.18 49.28 13.63
CA LYS A 191 -26.52 48.61 14.90
C LYS A 191 -26.73 47.09 14.84
N ARG A 192 -26.41 46.39 15.94
CA ARG A 192 -26.99 45.09 16.36
C ARG A 192 -27.80 45.26 17.65
N PRO A 193 -28.90 44.52 17.87
CA PRO A 193 -29.56 44.40 19.17
C PRO A 193 -29.62 42.95 19.73
N LYS A 194 -29.34 42.80 21.03
CA LYS A 194 -29.60 41.66 21.94
C LYS A 194 -29.31 42.13 23.39
N PRO A 195 -29.76 41.46 24.45
CA PRO A 195 -31.02 40.71 24.66
C PRO A 195 -31.75 41.20 25.95
N HIS A 196 -32.84 40.56 26.38
CA HIS A 196 -33.21 40.41 27.81
C HIS A 196 -34.24 39.26 28.00
N SER A 197 -34.60 38.92 29.25
CA SER A 197 -35.31 37.69 29.64
C SER A 197 -36.15 37.85 30.93
N GLN A 198 -36.80 36.75 31.39
CA GLN A 198 -37.72 36.60 32.57
C GLN A 198 -39.23 36.88 32.28
N LEU A 199 -40.25 36.21 32.87
CA LEU A 199 -40.30 35.00 33.72
C LEU A 199 -41.69 34.27 33.67
N SER A 200 -41.72 32.97 34.02
CA SER A 200 -42.77 32.20 34.72
C SER A 200 -44.24 32.11 34.21
N THR A 201 -44.75 30.87 33.96
CA THR A 201 -45.78 30.15 34.78
C THR A 201 -46.25 28.80 34.16
N LYS A 202 -47.04 28.01 34.91
CA LYS A 202 -47.76 26.73 34.60
C LYS A 202 -49.24 26.88 35.10
N PRO A 203 -50.27 26.00 34.86
CA PRO A 203 -50.21 24.55 34.53
C PRO A 203 -51.31 23.90 33.60
N ALA A 204 -51.04 22.64 33.20
CA ALA A 204 -51.91 21.43 33.04
C ALA A 204 -53.33 21.40 32.36
N ARG A 205 -53.43 20.54 31.32
CA ARG A 205 -54.59 19.68 30.85
C ARG A 205 -55.91 20.38 30.36
N PRO A 206 -56.84 19.67 29.65
CA PRO A 206 -56.81 18.36 28.98
C PRO A 206 -57.27 18.40 27.48
N SER A 207 -57.59 17.23 26.88
CA SER A 207 -58.18 17.02 25.54
C SER A 207 -59.67 17.45 25.42
N PRO A 208 -60.29 17.58 24.21
CA PRO A 208 -60.69 16.40 23.40
C PRO A 208 -60.67 16.57 21.84
N SER A 209 -61.13 15.51 21.15
CA SER A 209 -61.21 15.33 19.68
C SER A 209 -62.45 15.98 19.03
N PRO A 210 -62.62 15.92 17.68
CA PRO A 210 -63.33 14.76 17.10
C PRO A 210 -62.74 14.20 15.78
N SER A 211 -63.27 13.05 15.34
CA SER A 211 -62.88 12.28 14.14
C SER A 211 -64.12 11.83 13.33
N ILE A 212 -63.92 11.47 12.05
CA ILE A 212 -64.87 10.79 11.11
C ILE A 212 -64.14 10.71 9.74
N LYS A 213 -64.14 9.67 8.90
CA LYS A 213 -64.65 8.27 8.82
C LYS A 213 -63.64 7.46 7.94
N THR A 214 -63.66 6.14 7.69
CA THR A 214 -64.74 5.13 7.69
C THR A 214 -64.21 3.68 7.87
N SER A 215 -65.02 2.80 8.48
CA SER A 215 -65.17 1.32 8.30
C SER A 215 -63.94 0.38 8.21
N ASN A 216 -63.76 -0.70 9.00
CA ASN A 216 -64.63 -1.82 9.45
C ASN A 216 -65.09 -2.79 8.33
N GLN A 217 -65.21 -4.13 8.49
CA GLN A 217 -64.83 -5.14 9.54
C GLN A 217 -64.88 -6.56 8.86
N HIS A 218 -64.62 -7.76 9.42
CA HIS A 218 -64.94 -8.38 10.73
C HIS A 218 -64.06 -9.61 11.09
N GLN A 219 -63.99 -9.90 12.40
CA GLN A 219 -63.94 -11.21 13.13
C GLN A 219 -62.97 -12.33 12.67
N GLN A 220 -62.06 -12.89 13.50
CA GLN A 220 -62.02 -13.32 14.92
C GLN A 220 -62.66 -14.68 15.27
N HIS A 221 -61.86 -15.56 15.88
CA HIS A 221 -62.21 -16.22 17.15
C HIS A 221 -60.95 -16.66 17.94
N HIS A 222 -61.02 -16.57 19.27
CA HIS A 222 -60.05 -17.10 20.24
C HIS A 222 -60.81 -17.89 21.32
N GLN A 223 -60.21 -18.97 21.86
CA GLN A 223 -60.43 -19.51 23.21
C GLN A 223 -59.23 -20.40 23.64
N PRO A 224 -59.03 -20.72 24.94
CA PRO A 224 -57.68 -20.74 25.52
C PRO A 224 -57.16 -22.08 26.11
N ARG A 225 -55.85 -22.08 26.39
CA ARG A 225 -55.08 -22.93 27.35
C ARG A 225 -55.20 -24.45 27.25
N LYS A 226 -54.06 -25.09 26.91
CA LYS A 226 -53.45 -26.17 27.71
C LYS A 226 -51.94 -26.19 27.53
N SER A 227 -51.20 -26.64 28.54
CA SER A 227 -49.74 -26.59 28.60
C SER A 227 -49.10 -27.90 28.14
N ALA A 228 -48.14 -27.82 27.22
CA ALA A 228 -47.27 -28.93 26.84
C ALA A 228 -45.81 -28.46 26.70
N THR A 229 -44.88 -29.30 27.13
CA THR A 229 -43.43 -29.06 27.16
C THR A 229 -42.83 -28.73 25.78
N ALA A 230 -42.17 -27.59 25.66
CA ALA A 230 -41.38 -27.24 24.47
C ALA A 230 -40.00 -27.91 24.51
N ALA A 231 -39.71 -28.79 23.54
CA ALA A 231 -38.36 -29.26 23.25
C ALA A 231 -37.63 -28.26 22.34
N PRO A 232 -36.30 -28.06 22.49
CA PRO A 232 -35.56 -27.08 21.69
C PRO A 232 -35.33 -27.57 20.26
N VAL A 233 -36.19 -27.14 19.32
CA VAL A 233 -35.99 -27.39 17.88
C VAL A 233 -34.77 -26.59 17.41
N ARG A 234 -33.62 -27.27 17.30
CA ARG A 234 -32.33 -26.71 16.86
C ARG A 234 -32.28 -26.50 15.34
N GLY A 235 -33.22 -25.70 14.82
CA GLY A 235 -33.38 -25.42 13.40
C GLY A 235 -32.60 -24.18 12.95
N GLN A 236 -31.33 -24.34 12.58
CA GLN A 236 -30.70 -23.36 11.69
C GLN A 236 -31.46 -23.37 10.36
N ARG A 237 -32.19 -22.29 10.04
CA ARG A 237 -32.67 -22.04 8.68
C ARG A 237 -31.43 -21.91 7.79
N ARG A 238 -31.08 -22.96 7.05
CA ARG A 238 -30.21 -22.81 5.87
C ARG A 238 -30.88 -21.80 4.95
N GLU A 239 -30.19 -20.71 4.68
CA GLU A 239 -30.69 -19.68 3.78
C GLU A 239 -30.82 -20.29 2.37
N LYS A 240 -31.99 -20.13 1.75
CA LYS A 240 -32.21 -20.59 0.38
C LYS A 240 -31.43 -19.65 -0.55
N HIS A 241 -30.20 -20.02 -0.87
CA HIS A 241 -29.50 -19.44 -2.02
C HIS A 241 -30.37 -19.61 -3.27
N GLN A 242 -30.47 -18.57 -4.09
CA GLN A 242 -31.35 -18.57 -5.28
C GLN A 242 -30.93 -19.64 -6.30
N CYS A 243 -29.63 -19.94 -6.36
CA CYS A 243 -29.04 -21.01 -7.15
C CYS A 243 -28.05 -21.85 -6.32
N GLU A 244 -27.65 -23.00 -6.84
CA GLU A 244 -26.53 -23.78 -6.29
C GLU A 244 -25.17 -23.10 -6.56
N ILE A 245 -24.42 -22.85 -5.49
CA ILE A 245 -23.09 -22.21 -5.53
C ILE A 245 -22.00 -23.27 -5.53
N SER A 246 -21.32 -23.42 -6.68
CA SER A 246 -20.34 -24.49 -6.95
C SER A 246 -18.93 -23.98 -7.32
N GLY A 247 -18.79 -22.69 -7.66
CA GLY A 247 -17.50 -22.06 -7.94
C GLY A 247 -16.60 -21.98 -6.69
N LYS A 248 -15.34 -22.40 -6.81
CA LYS A 248 -14.39 -22.48 -5.69
C LYS A 248 -14.07 -21.09 -5.12
N GLU A 249 -13.99 -20.11 -6.01
CA GLU A 249 -13.76 -18.69 -5.76
C GLU A 249 -14.90 -18.10 -4.90
N ALA A 250 -16.15 -18.28 -5.34
CA ALA A 250 -17.33 -17.85 -4.60
C ALA A 250 -17.47 -18.57 -3.23
N ILE A 251 -17.20 -19.88 -3.16
CA ILE A 251 -17.20 -20.62 -1.88
C ILE A 251 -16.12 -20.09 -0.93
N SER A 252 -14.92 -19.77 -1.45
CA SER A 252 -13.82 -19.13 -0.70
C SER A 252 -14.16 -17.70 -0.26
N ALA A 253 -14.94 -16.96 -1.05
CA ALA A 253 -15.42 -15.64 -0.66
C ALA A 253 -16.46 -15.73 0.48
N LEU A 254 -17.46 -16.60 0.33
CA LEU A 254 -18.52 -16.83 1.32
C LEU A 254 -18.00 -17.31 2.68
N SER A 255 -16.91 -18.08 2.72
CA SER A 255 -16.30 -18.56 3.97
C SER A 255 -15.44 -17.53 4.70
N ARG A 256 -15.03 -16.45 4.01
CA ARG A 256 -14.14 -15.39 4.55
C ARG A 256 -14.81 -14.04 4.74
N ALA A 257 -15.91 -13.75 4.03
CA ALA A 257 -16.69 -12.52 4.21
C ALA A 257 -17.23 -12.44 5.65
N LYS A 258 -17.17 -11.26 6.26
CA LYS A 258 -17.42 -11.05 7.69
C LYS A 258 -18.91 -10.88 7.98
N THR A 259 -19.56 -9.96 7.28
CA THR A 259 -20.98 -9.63 7.45
C THR A 259 -21.89 -10.66 6.77
N ARG A 260 -23.16 -10.71 7.18
CA ARG A 260 -24.17 -11.59 6.55
C ARG A 260 -24.63 -10.99 5.21
N GLU A 261 -24.61 -9.67 5.16
CA GLU A 261 -25.02 -8.81 4.07
C GLU A 261 -24.06 -8.99 2.87
N CYS A 262 -22.74 -8.94 3.10
CA CYS A 262 -21.73 -9.25 2.09
C CYS A 262 -21.84 -10.71 1.60
N ARG A 263 -22.06 -11.68 2.51
CA ARG A 263 -22.31 -13.09 2.10
C ARG A 263 -23.57 -13.25 1.23
N GLN A 264 -24.65 -12.54 1.54
CA GLN A 264 -25.87 -12.55 0.72
C GLN A 264 -25.63 -11.95 -0.67
N GLN A 265 -24.95 -10.80 -0.74
CA GLN A 265 -24.64 -10.13 -2.01
C GLN A 265 -23.70 -10.97 -2.89
N ILE A 266 -22.65 -11.58 -2.31
CA ILE A 266 -21.75 -12.52 -3.01
C ILE A 266 -22.56 -13.67 -3.65
N ALA A 267 -23.54 -14.22 -2.93
CA ALA A 267 -24.40 -15.28 -3.45
C ALA A 267 -25.32 -14.80 -4.59
N GLU A 268 -25.94 -13.64 -4.47
CA GLU A 268 -26.80 -13.05 -5.51
C GLU A 268 -26.00 -12.77 -6.79
N VAL A 269 -24.86 -12.09 -6.68
CA VAL A 269 -23.99 -11.72 -7.81
C VAL A 269 -23.49 -12.97 -8.53
N TYR A 270 -23.08 -14.01 -7.80
CA TYR A 270 -22.72 -15.31 -8.37
C TYR A 270 -23.88 -15.95 -9.13
N CYS A 271 -25.09 -15.97 -8.57
CA CYS A 271 -26.24 -16.60 -9.22
C CYS A 271 -26.68 -15.86 -10.49
N ARG A 272 -26.76 -14.53 -10.44
CA ARG A 272 -27.09 -13.71 -11.63
C ARG A 272 -26.04 -13.85 -12.74
N HIS A 273 -24.77 -14.04 -12.39
CA HIS A 273 -23.73 -14.35 -13.38
C HIS A 273 -23.87 -15.77 -13.95
N LYS A 274 -24.15 -16.78 -13.10
CA LYS A 274 -24.43 -18.17 -13.52
C LYS A 274 -25.63 -18.27 -14.47
N GLU A 275 -26.63 -17.42 -14.27
CA GLU A 275 -27.84 -17.26 -15.09
C GLU A 275 -27.63 -16.36 -16.32
N ARG A 276 -26.44 -15.78 -16.51
CA ARG A 276 -26.08 -14.82 -17.56
C ARG A 276 -26.91 -13.51 -17.57
N THR A 277 -27.52 -13.15 -16.45
CA THR A 277 -28.32 -11.91 -16.31
C THR A 277 -27.52 -10.71 -15.79
N LEU A 278 -26.18 -10.87 -15.61
CA LEU A 278 -25.31 -9.86 -14.99
C LEU A 278 -24.39 -9.14 -15.99
N MET A 279 -23.63 -9.88 -16.80
CA MET A 279 -22.63 -9.32 -17.73
C MET A 279 -23.20 -9.22 -19.15
N PRO A 280 -22.89 -8.16 -19.93
CA PRO A 280 -23.21 -8.12 -21.37
C PRO A 280 -22.34 -9.15 -22.13
N GLU A 281 -22.93 -9.86 -23.11
CA GLU A 281 -22.18 -10.76 -24.00
C GLU A 281 -21.66 -10.06 -25.26
N THR A 282 -22.41 -9.09 -25.79
CA THR A 282 -22.10 -8.26 -26.97
C THR A 282 -22.32 -6.78 -26.64
N VAL A 283 -21.53 -5.88 -27.23
CA VAL A 283 -21.67 -4.42 -27.07
C VAL A 283 -21.34 -3.74 -28.42
N PRO A 284 -22.12 -2.74 -28.87
CA PRO A 284 -21.81 -2.01 -30.11
C PRO A 284 -20.63 -1.05 -29.96
N ARG A 285 -19.90 -0.87 -31.06
CA ARG A 285 -18.87 0.16 -31.25
C ARG A 285 -19.43 1.25 -32.17
N TYR A 286 -19.37 2.50 -31.71
CA TYR A 286 -19.81 3.69 -32.44
C TYR A 286 -18.64 4.46 -33.08
N CYS A 287 -17.40 4.18 -32.64
CA CYS A 287 -16.18 4.73 -33.23
C CYS A 287 -16.03 4.33 -34.70
N THR A 288 -15.93 5.33 -35.58
CA THR A 288 -15.88 5.22 -37.05
C THR A 288 -14.55 4.70 -37.60
N ILE A 289 -13.43 4.92 -36.90
CA ILE A 289 -12.10 4.51 -37.35
C ILE A 289 -11.80 3.04 -36.98
N GLU A 290 -11.06 2.36 -37.85
CA GLU A 290 -10.50 1.04 -37.57
C GLU A 290 -9.32 1.16 -36.59
N GLY A 291 -9.36 0.41 -35.49
CA GLY A 291 -8.30 0.44 -34.47
C GLY A 291 -8.39 1.64 -33.53
N LYS A 292 -7.28 2.38 -33.39
CA LYS A 292 -7.13 3.51 -32.46
C LYS A 292 -6.76 4.80 -33.19
N ALA A 293 -7.18 5.94 -32.64
CA ALA A 293 -6.71 7.25 -33.08
C ALA A 293 -5.21 7.43 -32.81
N ASN A 294 -4.52 8.15 -33.68
CA ASN A 294 -3.09 8.44 -33.60
C ASN A 294 -2.85 9.96 -33.52
N VAL A 295 -3.47 10.62 -32.55
CA VAL A 295 -3.33 12.06 -32.33
C VAL A 295 -1.97 12.36 -31.70
N ASN A 296 -1.07 12.94 -32.50
CA ASN A 296 0.24 13.37 -32.03
C ASN A 296 0.19 14.85 -31.67
N VAL A 297 0.46 15.16 -30.40
CA VAL A 297 0.45 16.53 -29.87
C VAL A 297 1.88 17.11 -29.88
N GLN A 298 2.04 18.27 -30.51
CA GLN A 298 3.32 18.98 -30.61
C GLN A 298 3.50 19.99 -29.47
N TRP A 299 4.66 19.90 -28.81
CA TRP A 299 5.07 20.76 -27.70
C TRP A 299 6.33 21.56 -28.09
N ASP A 300 6.11 22.79 -28.53
CA ASP A 300 7.17 23.72 -28.92
C ASP A 300 7.45 24.68 -27.76
N GLU A 301 8.59 24.54 -27.07
CA GLU A 301 8.92 25.34 -25.87
C GLU A 301 9.16 26.84 -26.14
N GLY A 302 8.96 27.30 -27.38
CA GLY A 302 8.99 28.70 -27.78
C GLY A 302 7.65 29.27 -28.25
N SER A 303 6.54 28.51 -28.25
CA SER A 303 5.24 29.00 -28.76
C SER A 303 4.44 29.83 -27.74
N GLU A 304 5.10 30.81 -27.11
CA GLU A 304 4.38 31.95 -26.55
C GLU A 304 3.86 32.84 -27.70
N GLN A 305 2.80 33.62 -27.43
CA GLN A 305 2.31 34.69 -28.33
C GLN A 305 1.57 34.25 -29.63
N THR A 306 0.66 33.28 -29.55
CA THR A 306 -0.60 33.40 -30.31
C THR A 306 -1.68 34.05 -29.44
N ALA A 307 -2.47 34.96 -30.02
CA ALA A 307 -3.48 35.72 -29.29
C ALA A 307 -4.57 34.78 -28.70
N PRO A 308 -5.10 35.07 -27.50
CA PRO A 308 -5.72 34.04 -26.68
C PRO A 308 -7.10 33.62 -27.19
N ALA A 309 -7.22 32.34 -27.54
CA ALA A 309 -8.47 31.62 -27.31
C ALA A 309 -8.80 31.66 -25.82
N VAL A 310 -10.09 31.63 -25.44
CA VAL A 310 -10.53 31.76 -24.04
C VAL A 310 -9.80 30.72 -23.16
N PRO A 311 -9.04 31.14 -22.14
CA PRO A 311 -8.27 30.22 -21.30
C PRO A 311 -9.16 29.18 -20.64
N VAL A 312 -8.72 27.92 -20.64
CA VAL A 312 -9.47 26.84 -19.98
C VAL A 312 -9.58 27.04 -18.47
N ARG A 313 -10.75 26.70 -17.93
CA ARG A 313 -11.04 26.64 -16.50
C ARG A 313 -11.04 25.18 -16.08
N ILE A 314 -10.12 24.82 -15.20
CA ILE A 314 -9.88 23.43 -14.81
C ILE A 314 -10.71 23.09 -13.57
N VAL A 315 -11.32 21.90 -13.52
CA VAL A 315 -11.77 21.29 -12.26
C VAL A 315 -10.83 20.17 -11.85
N PHE A 316 -10.19 20.36 -10.70
CA PHE A 316 -9.34 19.37 -10.06
C PHE A 316 -10.17 18.51 -9.11
N VAL A 317 -10.30 17.21 -9.42
CA VAL A 317 -10.88 16.22 -8.51
C VAL A 317 -9.78 15.60 -7.67
N LEU A 318 -9.71 16.02 -6.41
CA LEU A 318 -8.67 15.62 -5.47
C LEU A 318 -9.18 14.42 -4.65
N VAL A 319 -8.57 13.25 -4.84
CA VAL A 319 -8.98 11.98 -4.23
C VAL A 319 -7.99 11.61 -3.13
N VAL A 320 -8.35 11.83 -1.87
CA VAL A 320 -7.38 11.87 -0.76
C VAL A 320 -7.74 10.99 0.44
N HIS A 321 -6.72 10.43 1.08
CA HIS A 321 -6.83 9.54 2.23
C HIS A 321 -5.56 9.62 3.11
N GLY A 322 -5.59 8.99 4.29
CA GLY A 322 -4.45 8.94 5.20
C GLY A 322 -4.34 10.15 6.13
N ARG A 323 -3.11 10.51 6.52
CA ARG A 323 -2.84 11.54 7.55
C ARG A 323 -2.04 12.76 7.05
N ALA A 324 -1.49 12.71 5.83
CA ALA A 324 -0.59 13.70 5.21
C ALA A 324 -1.21 15.07 4.85
N SER A 325 -2.05 15.61 5.73
CA SER A 325 -2.77 16.88 5.63
C SER A 325 -1.91 18.09 5.24
N ARG A 326 -0.68 18.20 5.76
CA ARG A 326 0.23 19.31 5.42
C ARG A 326 0.81 19.18 4.01
N GLN A 327 1.15 17.97 3.57
CA GLN A 327 1.57 17.73 2.17
C GLN A 327 0.42 17.97 1.19
N PHE A 328 -0.81 17.58 1.56
CA PHE A 328 -2.01 17.92 0.78
C PHE A 328 -2.22 19.45 0.68
N GLN A 329 -2.06 20.20 1.78
CA GLN A 329 -2.14 21.66 1.75
C GLN A 329 -1.02 22.29 0.89
N ARG A 330 0.19 21.73 0.89
CA ARG A 330 1.30 22.14 0.02
C ARG A 330 0.98 21.91 -1.46
N LEU A 331 0.48 20.72 -1.81
CA LEU A 331 -0.01 20.40 -3.15
C LEU A 331 -1.11 21.39 -3.58
N PHE A 332 -2.14 21.57 -2.75
CA PHE A 332 -3.25 22.48 -3.03
C PHE A 332 -2.74 23.90 -3.32
N LYS A 333 -1.83 24.43 -2.49
CA LYS A 333 -1.19 25.75 -2.72
C LYS A 333 -0.48 25.82 -4.08
N ALA A 334 0.26 24.77 -4.45
CA ALA A 334 1.01 24.71 -5.72
C ALA A 334 0.12 24.60 -6.98
N ILE A 335 -1.15 24.22 -6.84
CA ILE A 335 -2.12 24.13 -7.96
C ILE A 335 -3.25 25.15 -7.87
N TYR A 336 -3.26 26.06 -6.87
CA TYR A 336 -4.37 26.97 -6.63
C TYR A 336 -4.38 28.16 -7.59
N HIS A 337 -5.51 28.37 -8.26
CA HIS A 337 -5.81 29.56 -9.04
C HIS A 337 -7.29 29.92 -8.93
N THR A 338 -7.63 31.21 -8.93
CA THR A 338 -9.01 31.68 -8.70
C THR A 338 -9.97 31.37 -9.85
N SER A 339 -9.46 31.17 -11.07
CA SER A 339 -10.27 30.77 -12.24
C SER A 339 -10.67 29.30 -12.24
N HIS A 340 -9.94 28.44 -11.52
CA HIS A 340 -10.16 26.99 -11.48
C HIS A 340 -11.07 26.60 -10.32
N TYR A 341 -11.42 25.31 -10.24
CA TYR A 341 -12.26 24.74 -9.20
C TYR A 341 -11.66 23.46 -8.62
N TYR A 342 -11.99 23.17 -7.37
CA TYR A 342 -11.40 22.05 -6.62
C TYR A 342 -12.50 21.26 -5.92
N TYR A 343 -12.78 20.03 -6.40
CA TYR A 343 -13.77 19.14 -5.80
C TYR A 343 -13.07 17.98 -5.10
N ILE A 344 -13.20 17.91 -3.77
CA ILE A 344 -12.32 17.11 -2.93
C ILE A 344 -13.10 15.93 -2.34
N HIS A 345 -12.77 14.72 -2.77
CA HIS A 345 -13.22 13.48 -2.14
C HIS A 345 -12.23 13.06 -1.06
N VAL A 346 -12.73 12.82 0.15
CA VAL A 346 -11.94 12.27 1.25
C VAL A 346 -12.48 10.91 1.65
N ASP A 347 -11.64 9.88 1.55
CA ASP A 347 -12.00 8.49 1.87
C ASP A 347 -12.72 8.41 3.22
N GLN A 348 -13.81 7.63 3.27
CA GLN A 348 -14.71 7.51 4.42
C GLN A 348 -14.00 7.15 5.74
N ARG A 349 -12.86 6.45 5.67
CA ARG A 349 -12.02 6.04 6.81
C ARG A 349 -11.13 7.18 7.32
N SER A 350 -10.84 8.19 6.50
CA SER A 350 -9.86 9.26 6.76
C SER A 350 -10.48 10.51 7.42
N ASN A 351 -11.12 10.33 8.59
CA ASN A 351 -11.92 11.39 9.23
C ASN A 351 -11.11 12.63 9.66
N TYR A 352 -9.89 12.47 10.19
CA TYR A 352 -8.98 13.59 10.46
C TYR A 352 -8.71 14.43 9.21
N LEU A 353 -8.34 13.79 8.10
CA LEU A 353 -8.07 14.50 6.85
C LEU A 353 -9.33 15.22 6.35
N HIS A 354 -10.51 14.63 6.51
CA HIS A 354 -11.78 15.27 6.16
C HIS A 354 -12.04 16.55 6.98
N ARG A 355 -11.69 16.57 8.29
CA ARG A 355 -11.76 17.79 9.11
C ARG A 355 -10.81 18.88 8.60
N GLN A 356 -9.57 18.53 8.29
CA GLN A 356 -8.56 19.48 7.77
C GLN A 356 -8.95 20.01 6.37
N VAL A 357 -9.47 19.15 5.51
CA VAL A 357 -9.94 19.49 4.16
C VAL A 357 -11.18 20.40 4.22
N GLY A 358 -12.16 20.10 5.10
CA GLY A 358 -13.33 20.96 5.29
C GLY A 358 -12.98 22.35 5.82
N ALA A 359 -12.04 22.43 6.77
CA ALA A 359 -11.52 23.70 7.29
C ALA A 359 -10.77 24.51 6.22
N LEU A 360 -10.06 23.85 5.29
CA LEU A 360 -9.45 24.51 4.12
C LEU A 360 -10.53 25.01 3.14
N ALA A 361 -11.47 24.15 2.74
CA ALA A 361 -12.51 24.48 1.77
C ALA A 361 -13.38 25.67 2.19
N SER A 362 -13.67 25.80 3.49
CA SER A 362 -14.47 26.92 4.02
C SER A 362 -13.85 28.33 3.82
N GLN A 363 -12.59 28.41 3.37
CA GLN A 363 -11.87 29.68 3.11
C GLN A 363 -11.98 30.15 1.64
N TYR A 364 -12.48 29.31 0.72
CA TYR A 364 -12.44 29.56 -0.72
C TYR A 364 -13.76 29.21 -1.40
N SER A 365 -14.35 30.15 -2.16
CA SER A 365 -15.62 29.93 -2.86
C SER A 365 -15.54 28.90 -4.00
N ASN A 366 -14.35 28.69 -4.57
CA ASN A 366 -14.09 27.74 -5.67
C ASN A 366 -13.61 26.35 -5.18
N VAL A 367 -13.79 26.04 -3.90
CA VAL A 367 -13.38 24.75 -3.29
C VAL A 367 -14.56 24.10 -2.59
N HIS A 368 -14.89 22.87 -2.99
CA HIS A 368 -15.98 22.09 -2.41
C HIS A 368 -15.51 20.69 -1.99
N VAL A 369 -16.11 20.14 -0.94
CA VAL A 369 -15.86 18.77 -0.47
C VAL A 369 -17.07 17.92 -0.83
N THR A 370 -16.85 16.68 -1.26
CA THR A 370 -17.97 15.78 -1.62
C THR A 370 -18.90 15.57 -0.42
N SER A 371 -20.20 15.87 -0.59
CA SER A 371 -21.22 15.71 0.46
C SER A 371 -21.43 14.24 0.87
N TRP A 372 -21.03 13.33 0.00
CA TRP A 372 -20.95 11.90 0.17
C TRP A 372 -19.48 11.45 0.23
N ARG A 373 -19.20 10.34 0.90
CA ARG A 373 -17.85 9.75 1.01
C ARG A 373 -17.94 8.25 0.76
N MET A 374 -16.85 7.65 0.27
CA MET A 374 -16.76 6.21 -0.01
C MET A 374 -15.44 5.67 0.58
N SER A 375 -15.42 4.40 0.96
CA SER A 375 -14.20 3.68 1.34
C SER A 375 -13.49 3.18 0.07
N THR A 376 -12.81 4.08 -0.62
CA THR A 376 -12.06 3.82 -1.86
C THR A 376 -10.82 2.97 -1.58
N ILE A 377 -11.02 1.65 -1.49
CA ILE A 377 -9.94 0.66 -1.31
C ILE A 377 -9.09 0.51 -2.58
N TRP A 378 -7.85 0.07 -2.43
CA TRP A 378 -6.96 -0.16 -3.57
C TRP A 378 -7.55 -1.26 -4.48
N GLY A 379 -7.63 -0.97 -5.78
CA GLY A 379 -8.28 -1.84 -6.77
C GLY A 379 -9.82 -1.89 -6.71
N GLY A 380 -10.46 -1.17 -5.79
CA GLY A 380 -11.91 -1.20 -5.58
C GLY A 380 -12.75 -0.75 -6.77
N ALA A 381 -13.92 -1.36 -6.93
CA ALA A 381 -14.97 -0.91 -7.83
C ALA A 381 -15.45 0.52 -7.47
N SER A 382 -15.47 0.83 -6.17
CA SER A 382 -15.88 2.13 -5.61
C SER A 382 -15.07 3.32 -6.11
N LEU A 383 -13.84 3.13 -6.61
CA LEU A 383 -13.03 4.21 -7.21
C LEU A 383 -13.67 4.75 -8.51
N LEU A 384 -14.17 3.87 -9.38
CA LEU A 384 -14.90 4.32 -10.58
C LEU A 384 -16.25 4.92 -10.21
N THR A 385 -16.99 4.33 -9.26
CA THR A 385 -18.27 4.87 -8.79
C THR A 385 -18.10 6.28 -8.20
N MET A 386 -16.97 6.53 -7.51
CA MET A 386 -16.58 7.85 -7.01
C MET A 386 -16.32 8.82 -8.18
N TYR A 387 -15.53 8.44 -9.19
CA TYR A 387 -15.29 9.31 -10.36
C TYR A 387 -16.57 9.63 -11.13
N LEU A 388 -17.40 8.63 -11.45
CA LEU A 388 -18.65 8.84 -12.17
C LEU A 388 -19.62 9.74 -11.38
N ARG A 389 -19.69 9.58 -10.06
CA ARG A 389 -20.54 10.44 -9.22
C ARG A 389 -19.97 11.86 -9.09
N SER A 390 -18.66 12.05 -9.02
CA SER A 390 -18.08 13.39 -8.99
C SER A 390 -18.26 14.12 -10.33
N MET A 391 -18.19 13.42 -11.46
CA MET A 391 -18.56 13.94 -12.78
C MET A 391 -20.04 14.36 -12.86
N ASP A 392 -20.95 13.53 -12.37
CA ASP A 392 -22.40 13.81 -12.30
C ASP A 392 -22.71 15.04 -11.42
N ASP A 393 -22.09 15.15 -10.25
CA ASP A 393 -22.19 16.34 -9.39
C ASP A 393 -21.68 17.60 -10.13
N LEU A 394 -20.51 17.51 -10.80
CA LEU A 394 -19.83 18.63 -11.45
C LEU A 394 -20.50 19.13 -12.73
N LEU A 395 -21.28 18.29 -13.41
CA LEU A 395 -22.13 18.73 -14.52
C LEU A 395 -23.36 19.51 -14.03
N LYS A 396 -23.82 19.25 -12.80
CA LYS A 396 -25.00 19.89 -12.18
C LYS A 396 -24.70 21.20 -11.44
N MET A 397 -23.42 21.48 -11.13
CA MET A 397 -22.97 22.76 -10.60
C MET A 397 -22.98 23.83 -11.69
N ALA A 398 -24.14 24.46 -11.91
CA ALA A 398 -24.36 25.46 -12.97
C ALA A 398 -23.53 26.74 -12.82
N ASP A 399 -23.05 27.04 -11.60
CA ASP A 399 -22.10 28.11 -11.30
C ASP A 399 -20.64 27.75 -11.66
N TRP A 400 -20.34 26.46 -11.83
CA TRP A 400 -19.01 25.95 -12.20
C TRP A 400 -18.92 25.66 -13.70
N ASN A 401 -18.69 26.70 -14.48
CA ASN A 401 -18.28 26.57 -15.89
C ASN A 401 -16.79 26.18 -15.98
N TRP A 402 -16.52 24.89 -16.22
CA TRP A 402 -15.20 24.26 -16.37
C TRP A 402 -15.09 23.54 -17.72
N ASP A 403 -13.87 23.47 -18.27
CA ASP A 403 -13.53 22.83 -19.56
C ASP A 403 -12.94 21.42 -19.38
N PHE A 404 -12.08 21.23 -18.37
CA PHE A 404 -11.31 19.99 -18.15
C PHE A 404 -11.47 19.43 -16.74
N PHE A 405 -11.67 18.12 -16.68
CA PHE A 405 -11.58 17.30 -15.47
C PHE A 405 -10.15 16.74 -15.32
N ILE A 406 -9.49 16.99 -14.18
CA ILE A 406 -8.17 16.42 -13.86
C ILE A 406 -8.24 15.72 -12.50
N ASN A 407 -7.85 14.45 -12.43
CA ASN A 407 -7.73 13.75 -11.14
C ASN A 407 -6.32 13.82 -10.54
N LEU A 408 -6.22 14.05 -9.23
CA LEU A 408 -4.96 14.04 -8.48
C LEU A 408 -5.14 13.33 -7.12
N SER A 409 -4.09 12.64 -6.65
CA SER A 409 -4.02 12.17 -5.26
C SER A 409 -3.22 13.15 -4.40
N ALA A 410 -3.28 13.00 -3.07
CA ALA A 410 -2.43 13.77 -2.14
C ALA A 410 -0.91 13.50 -2.30
N ALA A 411 -0.52 12.55 -3.15
CA ALA A 411 0.86 12.20 -3.46
C ALA A 411 1.26 12.52 -4.93
N ASP A 412 0.42 13.24 -5.68
CA ASP A 412 0.82 13.87 -6.94
C ASP A 412 1.45 15.25 -6.66
N TYR A 413 2.23 15.80 -7.60
CA TYR A 413 2.72 17.19 -7.55
C TYR A 413 2.90 17.75 -8.97
N PRO A 414 2.66 19.05 -9.21
CA PRO A 414 2.97 19.69 -10.49
C PRO A 414 4.48 19.67 -10.79
N ILE A 415 4.83 19.66 -12.08
CA ILE A 415 6.21 19.73 -12.61
C ILE A 415 6.40 20.81 -13.70
N ARG A 416 5.35 21.59 -13.93
CA ARG A 416 5.24 22.74 -14.84
C ARG A 416 4.30 23.76 -14.17
N THR A 417 4.33 25.02 -14.58
CA THR A 417 3.48 26.05 -13.96
C THR A 417 2.02 25.95 -14.42
N ASN A 418 1.12 26.61 -13.69
CA ASN A 418 -0.30 26.69 -14.03
C ASN A 418 -0.52 27.32 -15.42
N GLU A 419 0.29 28.33 -15.78
CA GLU A 419 0.20 29.09 -17.02
C GLU A 419 0.56 28.20 -18.21
N GLN A 420 1.59 27.36 -18.06
CA GLN A 420 2.00 26.36 -19.04
C GLN A 420 0.91 25.29 -19.24
N LEU A 421 0.28 24.83 -18.15
CA LEU A 421 -0.83 23.87 -18.19
C LEU A 421 -2.07 24.45 -18.89
N VAL A 422 -2.46 25.67 -18.52
CA VAL A 422 -3.62 26.36 -19.10
C VAL A 422 -3.37 26.69 -20.57
N GLY A 423 -2.17 27.15 -20.96
CA GLY A 423 -1.81 27.39 -22.35
C GLY A 423 -1.89 26.12 -23.20
N PHE A 424 -1.33 25.01 -22.71
CA PHE A 424 -1.39 23.70 -23.38
C PHE A 424 -2.83 23.21 -23.57
N LEU A 425 -3.63 23.19 -22.51
CA LEU A 425 -5.01 22.72 -22.56
C LEU A 425 -5.93 23.66 -23.35
N THR A 426 -5.61 24.95 -23.44
CA THR A 426 -6.33 25.91 -24.30
C THR A 426 -6.04 25.64 -25.79
N LYS A 427 -4.81 25.23 -26.15
CA LYS A 427 -4.42 24.80 -27.51
C LYS A 427 -5.08 23.47 -27.92
N TYR A 428 -5.37 22.59 -26.96
CA TYR A 428 -5.88 21.23 -27.19
C TYR A 428 -7.20 20.92 -26.47
N ARG A 429 -8.12 21.90 -26.44
CA ARG A 429 -9.38 21.86 -25.67
C ARG A 429 -10.24 20.62 -25.94
N ASP A 430 -10.35 20.21 -27.20
CA ASP A 430 -11.26 19.15 -27.63
C ASP A 430 -10.66 17.73 -27.50
N MET A 431 -9.44 17.61 -26.96
CA MET A 431 -8.72 16.35 -26.79
C MET A 431 -8.95 15.70 -25.42
N ASN A 432 -8.72 14.39 -25.34
CA ASN A 432 -8.76 13.61 -24.10
C ASN A 432 -7.40 12.92 -23.88
N PHE A 433 -6.78 13.19 -22.73
CA PHE A 433 -5.39 12.81 -22.40
C PHE A 433 -5.37 11.61 -21.45
N ILE A 434 -5.15 10.42 -22.01
CA ILE A 434 -5.22 9.15 -21.29
C ILE A 434 -4.15 8.20 -21.80
N LYS A 435 -3.51 7.41 -20.92
CA LYS A 435 -2.35 6.60 -21.30
C LYS A 435 -2.69 5.11 -21.34
N SER A 436 -2.53 4.50 -22.52
CA SER A 436 -2.64 3.06 -22.76
C SER A 436 -1.38 2.30 -22.32
N HIS A 437 -1.50 0.99 -22.13
CA HIS A 437 -0.44 0.12 -21.63
C HIS A 437 0.66 -0.21 -22.66
N GLY A 438 0.44 0.08 -23.95
CA GLY A 438 1.46 0.04 -25.03
C GLY A 438 2.14 -1.32 -25.25
N ARG A 439 1.42 -2.44 -25.11
CA ARG A 439 1.96 -3.83 -25.17
C ARG A 439 0.92 -4.78 -25.78
N ASP A 440 1.17 -6.10 -25.74
CA ASP A 440 0.13 -7.10 -26.02
C ASP A 440 -1.06 -6.96 -25.04
N ASN A 441 -2.25 -6.81 -25.63
CA ASN A 441 -3.51 -6.63 -24.92
C ASN A 441 -4.00 -7.93 -24.26
N THR A 442 -3.74 -9.09 -24.87
CA THR A 442 -4.12 -10.41 -24.30
C THR A 442 -3.51 -10.60 -22.92
N ARG A 443 -2.23 -10.22 -22.77
CA ARG A 443 -1.48 -10.21 -21.51
C ARG A 443 -1.92 -9.10 -20.55
N PHE A 444 -2.41 -7.97 -21.05
CA PHE A 444 -2.99 -6.91 -20.21
C PHE A 444 -4.30 -7.39 -19.56
N ILE A 445 -5.28 -7.81 -20.36
CA ILE A 445 -6.58 -8.34 -19.92
C ILE A 445 -6.41 -9.40 -18.81
N ARG A 446 -5.51 -10.37 -19.01
CA ARG A 446 -5.22 -11.43 -18.02
C ARG A 446 -4.45 -10.96 -16.78
N LYS A 447 -3.60 -9.91 -16.88
CA LYS A 447 -2.85 -9.38 -15.71
C LYS A 447 -3.71 -8.49 -14.83
N GLN A 448 -4.61 -7.71 -15.42
CA GLN A 448 -5.60 -6.91 -14.70
C GLN A 448 -6.74 -7.77 -14.13
N GLY A 449 -6.91 -8.99 -14.63
CA GLY A 449 -8.05 -9.85 -14.26
C GLY A 449 -9.38 -9.36 -14.84
N LEU A 450 -9.37 -8.67 -15.99
CA LEU A 450 -10.60 -8.25 -16.67
C LEU A 450 -11.47 -9.45 -17.10
N ASP A 451 -10.84 -10.62 -17.29
CA ASP A 451 -11.48 -11.93 -17.52
C ASP A 451 -12.08 -12.58 -16.25
N ARG A 452 -12.03 -11.91 -15.10
CA ARG A 452 -12.61 -12.38 -13.82
C ARG A 452 -13.73 -11.46 -13.34
N LEU A 453 -14.71 -12.05 -12.67
CA LEU A 453 -15.77 -11.33 -11.98
C LEU A 453 -15.31 -10.99 -10.55
N PHE A 454 -15.40 -9.71 -10.19
CA PHE A 454 -15.14 -9.22 -8.84
C PHE A 454 -16.38 -8.56 -8.24
N PHE A 455 -16.44 -8.48 -6.91
CA PHE A 455 -17.47 -7.73 -6.19
C PHE A 455 -16.89 -7.07 -4.93
N GLU A 456 -17.32 -5.85 -4.61
CA GLU A 456 -16.85 -5.09 -3.45
C GLU A 456 -17.87 -5.14 -2.30
N CYS A 457 -17.49 -5.78 -1.18
CA CYS A 457 -18.22 -5.69 0.09
C CYS A 457 -17.28 -5.96 1.28
N ASP A 458 -17.67 -5.55 2.50
CA ASP A 458 -16.82 -5.56 3.70
C ASP A 458 -15.44 -4.87 3.49
N THR A 459 -15.39 -3.81 2.66
CA THR A 459 -14.13 -3.13 2.25
C THR A 459 -13.09 -4.07 1.64
N HIS A 460 -13.53 -5.11 0.92
CA HIS A 460 -12.67 -6.08 0.24
C HIS A 460 -13.18 -6.40 -1.18
N MET A 461 -12.25 -6.66 -2.11
CA MET A 461 -12.55 -7.09 -3.48
C MET A 461 -12.56 -8.62 -3.59
N TRP A 462 -13.76 -9.19 -3.69
CA TRP A 462 -13.99 -10.63 -3.76
C TRP A 462 -13.94 -11.11 -5.22
N ARG A 463 -12.93 -11.92 -5.59
CA ARG A 463 -12.95 -12.69 -6.86
C ARG A 463 -14.01 -13.78 -6.75
N LEU A 464 -14.99 -13.80 -7.65
CA LEU A 464 -16.14 -14.72 -7.60
C LEU A 464 -16.11 -15.83 -8.67
N GLY A 465 -15.36 -15.63 -9.75
CA GLY A 465 -15.21 -16.59 -10.84
C GLY A 465 -14.74 -15.92 -12.13
N ASP A 466 -14.96 -16.59 -13.25
CA ASP A 466 -14.52 -16.18 -14.58
C ASP A 466 -15.67 -15.56 -15.39
N ARG A 467 -15.35 -14.64 -16.32
CA ARG A 467 -16.31 -14.03 -17.25
C ARG A 467 -15.71 -13.85 -18.64
N LYS A 468 -16.55 -13.75 -19.65
CA LYS A 468 -16.14 -13.31 -20.99
C LYS A 468 -15.80 -11.81 -20.99
N ILE A 469 -14.95 -11.41 -21.92
CA ILE A 469 -14.90 -10.03 -22.42
C ILE A 469 -16.02 -9.88 -23.46
N PRO A 470 -16.80 -8.78 -23.48
CA PRO A 470 -17.89 -8.62 -24.43
C PRO A 470 -17.39 -8.52 -25.88
N GLU A 471 -18.12 -9.13 -26.80
CA GLU A 471 -17.82 -9.15 -28.23
C GLU A 471 -18.32 -7.84 -28.89
N GLY A 472 -17.63 -7.35 -29.93
CA GLY A 472 -17.99 -6.12 -30.68
C GLY A 472 -17.21 -4.85 -30.33
N ILE A 473 -16.47 -4.83 -29.22
CA ILE A 473 -15.66 -3.68 -28.75
C ILE A 473 -14.17 -3.99 -28.65
N ALA A 474 -13.33 -2.96 -28.78
CA ALA A 474 -11.91 -3.01 -28.41
C ALA A 474 -11.75 -2.66 -26.92
N VAL A 475 -11.25 -3.58 -26.09
CA VAL A 475 -10.89 -3.28 -24.70
C VAL A 475 -9.45 -2.78 -24.63
N ASP A 476 -9.21 -1.70 -23.90
CA ASP A 476 -7.87 -1.16 -23.61
C ASP A 476 -7.79 -0.70 -22.16
N GLY A 477 -6.57 -0.44 -21.67
CA GLY A 477 -6.34 0.29 -20.44
C GLY A 477 -4.88 0.67 -20.24
N GLY A 478 -4.57 1.23 -19.08
CA GLY A 478 -3.23 1.66 -18.70
C GLY A 478 -3.25 2.42 -17.38
N SER A 479 -3.12 3.75 -17.43
CA SER A 479 -3.14 4.57 -16.21
C SER A 479 -4.54 5.05 -15.84
N ASP A 480 -4.88 4.96 -14.56
CA ASP A 480 -6.06 5.58 -13.92
C ASP A 480 -5.92 7.10 -13.71
N TRP A 481 -4.86 7.73 -14.21
CA TRP A 481 -4.61 9.18 -14.15
C TRP A 481 -4.76 9.75 -15.55
N PHE A 482 -5.56 10.80 -15.69
CA PHE A 482 -5.99 11.33 -16.99
C PHE A 482 -6.37 12.81 -16.90
N LEU A 483 -6.63 13.42 -18.06
CA LEU A 483 -7.33 14.69 -18.18
C LEU A 483 -8.41 14.51 -19.25
N LEU A 484 -9.69 14.74 -18.91
CA LEU A 484 -10.81 14.56 -19.82
C LEU A 484 -11.52 15.90 -20.05
N ASN A 485 -11.95 16.18 -21.28
CA ASN A 485 -12.72 17.38 -21.58
C ASN A 485 -14.20 17.22 -21.20
N ARG A 486 -14.90 18.35 -21.01
CA ARG A 486 -16.30 18.35 -20.55
C ARG A 486 -17.25 17.62 -21.50
N MET A 487 -17.02 17.65 -22.81
CA MET A 487 -17.88 16.94 -23.78
C MET A 487 -17.84 15.42 -23.57
N PHE A 488 -16.66 14.85 -23.39
CA PHE A 488 -16.54 13.40 -23.15
C PHE A 488 -17.00 13.00 -21.75
N VAL A 489 -16.82 13.87 -20.74
CA VAL A 489 -17.40 13.65 -19.40
C VAL A 489 -18.93 13.69 -19.43
N ASP A 490 -19.52 14.63 -20.16
CA ASP A 490 -20.98 14.69 -20.35
C ASP A 490 -21.51 13.44 -21.06
N TYR A 491 -20.85 13.00 -22.14
CA TYR A 491 -21.13 11.74 -22.82
C TYR A 491 -21.10 10.53 -21.87
N ILE A 492 -20.05 10.41 -21.04
CA ILE A 492 -19.94 9.31 -20.06
C ILE A 492 -21.10 9.30 -19.07
N ILE A 493 -21.60 10.46 -18.63
CA ILE A 493 -22.66 10.54 -17.62
C ILE A 493 -24.04 10.41 -18.26
N ASN A 494 -24.35 11.25 -19.25
CA ASN A 494 -25.69 11.49 -19.76
C ASN A 494 -26.05 10.67 -21.02
N SER A 495 -25.11 9.99 -21.69
CA SER A 495 -25.46 9.12 -22.82
C SER A 495 -26.22 7.86 -22.38
N GLU A 496 -27.30 7.56 -23.10
CA GLU A 496 -28.08 6.32 -23.01
C GLU A 496 -27.54 5.21 -23.94
N ASP A 497 -26.44 5.44 -24.68
CA ASP A 497 -25.84 4.47 -25.59
C ASP A 497 -25.59 3.12 -24.92
N GLU A 498 -25.86 2.03 -25.66
CA GLU A 498 -25.65 0.67 -25.16
C GLU A 498 -24.19 0.41 -24.77
N LEU A 499 -23.22 1.08 -25.42
CA LEU A 499 -21.82 1.09 -25.00
C LEU A 499 -21.65 1.62 -23.57
N VAL A 500 -22.16 2.82 -23.28
CA VAL A 500 -21.99 3.49 -21.98
C VAL A 500 -22.75 2.73 -20.89
N VAL A 501 -23.99 2.30 -21.17
CA VAL A 501 -24.81 1.51 -20.24
C VAL A 501 -24.17 0.14 -19.94
N SER A 502 -23.66 -0.54 -20.96
CA SER A 502 -23.00 -1.85 -20.81
C SER A 502 -21.65 -1.74 -20.11
N MET A 503 -20.85 -0.72 -20.39
CA MET A 503 -19.58 -0.50 -19.70
C MET A 503 -19.78 -0.09 -18.25
N LYS A 504 -20.75 0.77 -17.92
CA LYS A 504 -21.15 1.07 -16.53
C LYS A 504 -21.49 -0.24 -15.77
N ARG A 505 -22.22 -1.17 -16.41
CA ARG A 505 -22.57 -2.48 -15.82
C ARG A 505 -21.37 -3.44 -15.68
N PHE A 506 -20.53 -3.56 -16.71
CA PHE A 506 -19.36 -4.45 -16.71
C PHE A 506 -18.31 -4.01 -15.68
N TYR A 507 -18.04 -2.70 -15.61
CA TYR A 507 -17.01 -2.15 -14.74
C TYR A 507 -17.40 -2.05 -13.26
N ALA A 508 -18.69 -2.09 -12.92
CA ALA A 508 -19.16 -2.24 -11.53
C ALA A 508 -18.71 -3.56 -10.85
N TYR A 509 -18.30 -4.57 -11.63
CA TYR A 509 -17.85 -5.89 -11.15
C TYR A 509 -16.40 -6.21 -11.54
N THR A 510 -15.55 -5.17 -11.59
CA THR A 510 -14.18 -5.23 -12.13
C THR A 510 -13.14 -4.75 -11.11
N LEU A 511 -11.98 -5.40 -11.07
CA LEU A 511 -10.79 -4.95 -10.32
C LEU A 511 -10.08 -3.82 -11.09
N LEU A 512 -9.60 -2.79 -10.38
CA LEU A 512 -8.90 -1.63 -10.97
C LEU A 512 -9.68 -0.97 -12.14
N PRO A 513 -11.00 -0.72 -12.01
CA PRO A 513 -11.85 -0.36 -13.16
C PRO A 513 -11.46 0.97 -13.81
N ALA A 514 -10.92 1.92 -13.04
CA ALA A 514 -10.47 3.21 -13.54
C ALA A 514 -9.22 3.11 -14.46
N GLU A 515 -8.47 2.00 -14.41
CA GLU A 515 -7.33 1.75 -15.30
C GLU A 515 -7.76 1.31 -16.71
N SER A 516 -9.05 1.08 -17.00
CA SER A 516 -9.50 0.64 -18.34
C SER A 516 -10.92 1.07 -18.76
N PHE A 517 -11.80 1.50 -17.85
CA PHE A 517 -13.16 1.99 -18.19
C PHE A 517 -13.10 3.17 -19.18
N PHE A 518 -12.33 4.20 -18.85
CA PHE A 518 -12.28 5.44 -19.64
C PHE A 518 -11.66 5.20 -21.03
N HIS A 519 -10.61 4.38 -21.11
CA HIS A 519 -10.00 3.94 -22.38
C HIS A 519 -11.02 3.18 -23.25
N THR A 520 -11.66 2.15 -22.67
CA THR A 520 -12.60 1.28 -23.39
C THR A 520 -13.86 2.04 -23.85
N VAL A 521 -14.36 3.00 -23.07
CA VAL A 521 -15.47 3.87 -23.52
C VAL A 521 -14.98 4.82 -24.60
N LEU A 522 -13.84 5.50 -24.42
CA LEU A 522 -13.33 6.47 -25.40
C LEU A 522 -13.08 5.83 -26.76
N GLU A 523 -12.31 4.74 -26.81
CA GLU A 523 -11.90 4.05 -28.05
C GLU A 523 -13.06 3.45 -28.86
N ASN A 524 -14.24 3.26 -28.26
CA ASN A 524 -15.42 2.71 -28.94
C ASN A 524 -16.57 3.72 -29.10
N SER A 525 -16.48 4.90 -28.49
CA SER A 525 -17.46 5.98 -28.61
C SER A 525 -17.27 6.80 -29.91
N ALA A 526 -18.24 7.65 -30.22
CA ALA A 526 -18.09 8.68 -31.26
C ALA A 526 -16.96 9.70 -30.97
N HIS A 527 -16.44 9.77 -29.75
CA HIS A 527 -15.34 10.66 -29.36
C HIS A 527 -13.94 10.06 -29.57
N CYS A 528 -13.81 8.85 -30.14
CA CYS A 528 -12.54 8.12 -30.21
C CYS A 528 -11.40 8.88 -30.92
N GLU A 529 -11.71 9.75 -31.88
CA GLU A 529 -10.72 10.60 -32.58
C GLU A 529 -10.08 11.67 -31.68
N SER A 530 -10.66 11.96 -30.50
CA SER A 530 -10.08 12.91 -29.52
C SER A 530 -8.99 12.30 -28.62
N MET A 531 -8.70 11.00 -28.75
CA MET A 531 -7.78 10.30 -27.86
C MET A 531 -6.31 10.62 -28.15
N VAL A 532 -5.61 11.18 -27.15
CA VAL A 532 -4.16 11.35 -27.12
C VAL A 532 -3.58 10.31 -26.15
N ASP A 533 -2.71 9.41 -26.65
CA ASP A 533 -2.04 8.38 -25.84
C ASP A 533 -0.87 8.94 -24.99
N ASN A 534 -1.18 9.98 -24.21
CA ASN A 534 -0.35 10.58 -23.18
C ASN A 534 -1.27 11.23 -22.14
N ASN A 535 -1.17 10.82 -20.88
CA ASN A 535 -1.92 11.40 -19.76
C ASN A 535 -1.21 12.56 -19.07
N LEU A 536 -0.11 13.04 -19.64
CA LEU A 536 0.71 14.14 -19.15
C LEU A 536 1.33 13.90 -17.75
N ARG A 537 1.49 12.62 -17.34
CA ARG A 537 2.05 12.23 -16.03
C ARG A 537 3.43 11.58 -16.14
N ILE A 538 4.33 11.92 -15.21
CA ILE A 538 5.49 11.08 -14.88
C ILE A 538 5.15 10.18 -13.69
N THR A 539 5.01 8.87 -13.92
CA THR A 539 4.80 7.88 -12.85
C THR A 539 6.05 7.01 -12.69
N ASN A 540 6.62 6.96 -11.47
CA ASN A 540 7.93 6.33 -11.21
C ASN A 540 7.90 4.78 -11.13
N TRP A 541 7.65 4.13 -12.28
CA TRP A 541 7.47 2.67 -12.40
C TRP A 541 8.76 1.82 -12.26
N ASN A 542 9.66 2.07 -11.29
CA ASN A 542 10.79 1.16 -11.04
C ASN A 542 10.34 -0.14 -10.34
N ARG A 543 10.00 -1.13 -11.16
CA ARG A 543 9.49 -2.47 -10.79
C ARG A 543 10.44 -3.36 -9.97
N LYS A 544 11.71 -2.98 -9.76
CA LYS A 544 12.67 -3.80 -8.98
C LYS A 544 12.86 -3.39 -7.52
N LEU A 545 12.52 -2.15 -7.15
CA LEU A 545 12.81 -1.62 -5.80
C LEU A 545 11.81 -0.57 -5.29
N GLY A 546 10.97 0.04 -6.15
CA GLY A 546 10.29 1.28 -5.78
C GLY A 546 11.29 2.45 -5.77
N CYS A 547 11.49 3.05 -6.95
CA CYS A 547 12.36 4.21 -7.23
C CYS A 547 13.89 3.97 -7.31
N LYS A 548 14.47 4.29 -8.48
CA LYS A 548 15.83 4.83 -8.64
C LYS A 548 15.79 5.77 -9.86
N CYS A 549 15.78 7.08 -9.63
CA CYS A 549 15.74 8.07 -10.72
C CYS A 549 17.10 8.11 -11.44
N GLN A 550 17.24 7.32 -12.50
CA GLN A 550 18.40 7.34 -13.40
C GLN A 550 18.10 7.94 -14.77
N TYR A 551 16.85 8.33 -15.04
CA TYR A 551 16.48 9.16 -16.17
C TYR A 551 16.87 10.61 -15.88
N LYS A 552 18.13 10.97 -16.16
CA LYS A 552 18.56 12.39 -16.32
C LYS A 552 18.14 12.99 -17.68
N HIS A 553 17.52 12.16 -18.53
CA HIS A 553 16.83 12.54 -19.75
C HIS A 553 15.41 12.00 -19.62
N ILE A 554 14.55 12.71 -18.89
CA ILE A 554 13.11 12.47 -18.95
C ILE A 554 12.62 13.21 -20.20
N VAL A 555 12.40 12.42 -21.24
CA VAL A 555 11.92 12.76 -22.59
C VAL A 555 11.23 14.11 -22.77
N ASP A 556 11.58 14.80 -23.84
CA ASP A 556 11.00 16.07 -24.30
C ASP A 556 9.56 15.88 -24.82
N TRP A 557 8.66 15.56 -23.89
CA TRP A 557 7.22 15.29 -24.11
C TRP A 557 6.37 16.07 -23.10
N PRO A 558 5.19 16.58 -23.49
CA PRO A 558 4.35 17.39 -22.61
C PRO A 558 3.90 16.57 -21.40
N THR A 559 4.34 17.00 -20.22
CA THR A 559 3.99 16.41 -18.91
C THR A 559 3.89 17.53 -17.88
N PHE A 560 2.84 17.51 -17.04
CA PHE A 560 2.50 18.61 -16.13
C PHE A 560 2.42 18.18 -14.66
N PHE A 561 2.28 16.88 -14.38
CA PHE A 561 2.28 16.33 -13.01
C PHE A 561 3.17 15.08 -12.90
N ALA A 562 3.67 14.79 -11.70
CA ALA A 562 4.41 13.58 -11.38
C ALA A 562 3.90 12.90 -10.09
N ARG A 563 4.14 11.59 -9.95
CA ARG A 563 3.82 10.82 -8.73
C ARG A 563 4.74 9.60 -8.51
N LYS A 564 4.97 9.15 -7.27
CA LYS A 564 4.42 9.66 -5.98
C LYS A 564 5.43 10.51 -5.20
N PHE A 565 4.92 11.46 -4.43
CA PHE A 565 5.65 12.26 -3.45
C PHE A 565 5.06 12.06 -2.05
N GLU A 566 5.91 11.73 -1.07
CA GLU A 566 5.51 11.46 0.32
C GLU A 566 6.52 12.13 1.26
N ALA A 567 6.10 13.17 1.98
CA ALA A 567 6.99 14.02 2.77
C ALA A 567 7.58 13.34 4.02
N SER A 568 6.99 12.23 4.46
CA SER A 568 7.55 11.32 5.47
C SER A 568 8.62 10.37 4.92
N VAL A 569 8.82 10.33 3.60
CA VAL A 569 9.84 9.51 2.90
C VAL A 569 10.95 10.39 2.33
N ASN A 570 10.60 11.50 1.66
CA ASN A 570 11.55 12.55 1.23
C ASN A 570 10.80 13.87 0.97
N GLN A 571 10.94 14.86 1.86
CA GLN A 571 10.46 16.22 1.63
C GLN A 571 11.48 17.08 0.86
N GLU A 572 12.76 16.67 0.80
CA GLU A 572 13.79 17.42 0.07
C GLU A 572 13.40 17.61 -1.42
N ILE A 573 13.05 16.53 -2.13
CA ILE A 573 12.70 16.60 -3.56
C ILE A 573 11.45 17.45 -3.82
N VAL A 574 10.46 17.42 -2.90
CA VAL A 574 9.27 18.28 -2.98
C VAL A 574 9.69 19.74 -2.85
N THR A 575 10.65 20.05 -1.98
CA THR A 575 11.11 21.41 -1.71
C THR A 575 12.02 21.95 -2.82
N GLN A 576 12.85 21.10 -3.43
CA GLN A 576 13.58 21.43 -4.66
C GLN A 576 12.61 21.76 -5.81
N LEU A 577 11.55 20.96 -5.99
CA LEU A 577 10.56 21.13 -7.05
C LEU A 577 9.68 22.38 -6.85
N ASP A 578 9.20 22.61 -5.62
CA ASP A 578 8.45 23.81 -5.20
C ASP A 578 9.28 25.09 -5.49
N SER A 579 10.57 25.06 -5.14
CA SER A 579 11.50 26.18 -5.37
C SER A 579 11.87 26.38 -6.85
N PHE A 580 11.84 25.32 -7.66
CA PHE A 580 12.08 25.38 -9.11
C PHE A 580 10.90 25.99 -9.87
N LEU A 581 9.67 25.69 -9.45
CA LEU A 581 8.45 26.17 -10.12
C LEU A 581 8.03 27.58 -9.70
N PHE A 582 8.20 27.94 -8.43
CA PHE A 582 7.65 29.18 -7.85
C PHE A 582 8.71 30.11 -7.24
N GLY A 583 9.99 29.75 -7.35
CA GLY A 583 11.10 30.44 -6.68
C GLY A 583 11.27 30.02 -5.21
N PRO A 584 12.44 30.31 -4.61
CA PRO A 584 12.70 29.99 -3.20
C PRO A 584 11.88 30.88 -2.26
N TYR A 585 11.54 30.34 -1.09
CA TYR A 585 10.93 31.11 0.00
C TYR A 585 11.92 32.13 0.58
N PRO A 586 11.46 33.23 1.20
CA PRO A 586 12.31 34.18 1.91
C PRO A 586 13.18 33.50 2.97
N GLN A 587 14.43 33.95 3.14
CA GLN A 587 15.46 33.25 3.93
C GLN A 587 15.08 33.00 5.40
N GLU A 588 14.27 33.88 5.99
CA GLU A 588 13.82 33.76 7.39
C GLU A 588 12.58 32.86 7.57
N THR A 589 12.07 32.22 6.51
CA THR A 589 10.86 31.38 6.57
C THR A 589 11.13 30.13 7.44
N PRO A 590 10.45 29.96 8.59
CA PRO A 590 10.71 28.85 9.49
C PRO A 590 10.13 27.53 8.95
N GLY A 591 10.74 26.41 9.34
CA GLY A 591 10.17 25.08 9.13
C GLY A 591 10.24 24.51 7.71
N LEU A 592 10.94 25.15 6.77
CA LEU A 592 11.08 24.65 5.38
C LEU A 592 11.71 23.24 5.29
N GLN A 593 12.58 22.89 6.23
CA GLN A 593 13.18 21.56 6.35
C GLN A 593 12.40 20.60 7.26
N SER A 594 11.30 21.05 7.86
CA SER A 594 10.54 20.30 8.86
C SER A 594 9.26 19.72 8.28
N TYR A 595 8.88 18.51 8.71
CA TYR A 595 7.57 17.92 8.38
C TYR A 595 6.89 17.42 9.65
N TRP A 596 5.56 17.56 9.69
CA TRP A 596 4.72 17.15 10.81
C TRP A 596 3.47 16.44 10.31
N GLU A 597 3.27 15.20 10.74
CA GLU A 597 2.11 14.39 10.35
C GLU A 597 1.33 13.92 11.58
N ASN A 598 0.05 14.27 11.65
CA ASN A 598 -0.81 13.90 12.77
C ASN A 598 -1.23 12.43 12.67
N VAL A 599 -0.72 11.57 13.55
CA VAL A 599 -1.11 10.15 13.62
C VAL A 599 -2.25 9.88 14.60
N TYR A 600 -2.56 10.83 15.49
CA TYR A 600 -3.71 10.76 16.38
C TYR A 600 -4.29 12.14 16.70
N ASP A 601 -5.62 12.21 16.81
CA ASP A 601 -6.39 13.40 17.14
C ASP A 601 -7.61 12.98 17.99
N GLU A 602 -7.85 13.67 19.11
CA GLU A 602 -8.86 13.31 20.13
C GLU A 602 -10.24 13.03 19.54
N THR A 603 -10.64 13.77 18.51
CA THR A 603 -11.95 13.65 17.87
C THR A 603 -12.13 12.39 17.02
N ASP A 604 -11.06 11.63 16.74
CA ASP A 604 -11.15 10.26 16.22
C ASP A 604 -11.40 9.21 17.34
N SER A 605 -11.42 9.64 18.62
CA SER A 605 -11.54 8.84 19.85
C SER A 605 -10.37 7.88 20.10
N VAL A 606 -10.04 7.63 21.38
CA VAL A 606 -9.12 6.54 21.79
C VAL A 606 -9.61 5.15 21.38
N ALA A 607 -10.85 5.03 20.90
CA ALA A 607 -11.37 3.84 20.22
C ALA A 607 -10.64 3.51 18.89
N SER A 608 -9.95 4.48 18.27
CA SER A 608 -9.17 4.30 17.04
C SER A 608 -7.77 3.72 17.24
N LEU A 609 -7.20 3.85 18.44
CA LEU A 609 -5.83 3.42 18.74
C LEU A 609 -5.76 1.91 19.07
N SER A 610 -4.55 1.34 19.07
CA SER A 610 -4.26 0.09 19.77
C SER A 610 -3.93 0.34 21.25
N ASP A 611 -4.10 -0.68 22.10
CA ASP A 611 -3.68 -0.62 23.51
C ASP A 611 -2.18 -0.31 23.66
N SER A 612 -1.36 -0.78 22.70
CA SER A 612 0.08 -0.48 22.61
C SER A 612 0.34 1.01 22.33
N GLN A 613 -0.27 1.59 21.29
CA GLN A 613 -0.10 3.02 20.97
C GLN A 613 -0.56 3.90 22.13
N LEU A 614 -1.71 3.61 22.72
CA LEU A 614 -2.24 4.37 23.85
C LEU A 614 -1.32 4.27 25.08
N THR A 615 -0.78 3.09 25.38
CA THR A 615 0.23 2.91 26.45
C THR A 615 1.49 3.74 26.19
N HIS A 616 2.03 3.70 24.96
CA HIS A 616 3.22 4.48 24.59
C HIS A 616 2.98 5.99 24.69
N TYR A 617 1.86 6.49 24.18
CA TYR A 617 1.56 7.93 24.24
C TYR A 617 1.35 8.43 25.68
N HIS A 618 0.76 7.60 26.56
CA HIS A 618 0.73 7.87 28.00
C HIS A 618 2.12 7.89 28.63
N ALA A 619 3.00 6.94 28.27
CA ALA A 619 4.38 6.94 28.75
C ALA A 619 5.16 8.18 28.29
N PHE A 620 5.04 8.58 27.03
CA PHE A 620 5.67 9.78 26.47
C PHE A 620 5.19 11.05 27.17
N THR A 621 3.88 11.18 27.43
CA THR A 621 3.31 12.22 28.30
C THR A 621 4.00 12.25 29.68
N ARG A 622 4.11 11.10 30.37
CA ARG A 622 4.71 11.01 31.71
C ARG A 622 6.19 11.39 31.71
N MET A 623 6.93 11.07 30.64
CA MET A 623 8.32 11.50 30.45
C MET A 623 8.44 13.03 30.35
N GLY A 624 7.54 13.68 29.61
CA GLY A 624 7.49 15.14 29.49
C GLY A 624 7.22 15.85 30.82
N LEU A 625 6.21 15.40 31.57
CA LEU A 625 5.88 15.97 32.88
C LEU A 625 7.02 15.75 33.90
N SER A 626 7.70 14.61 33.85
CA SER A 626 8.89 14.34 34.66
C SER A 626 10.07 15.27 34.31
N ARG A 627 10.30 15.53 33.00
CA ARG A 627 11.29 16.49 32.52
C ARG A 627 10.97 17.92 32.96
N ALA A 628 9.70 18.32 32.98
CA ALA A 628 9.28 19.63 33.49
C ALA A 628 9.49 19.76 35.01
N ALA A 629 9.18 18.70 35.77
CA ALA A 629 9.41 18.68 37.21
C ALA A 629 10.90 18.67 37.60
N THR A 630 11.78 18.15 36.75
CA THR A 630 13.24 18.10 36.97
C THR A 630 14.00 19.28 36.37
N SER A 631 13.37 20.13 35.53
CA SER A 631 14.02 21.31 34.97
C SER A 631 14.15 22.48 35.96
N LEU A 632 13.40 22.47 37.07
CA LEU A 632 13.61 23.41 38.17
C LEU A 632 14.88 23.05 38.96
N GLN A 633 15.97 23.74 38.63
CA GLN A 633 17.18 23.75 39.44
C GLN A 633 16.94 24.54 40.75
N GLY A 634 17.39 23.98 41.88
CA GLY A 634 17.64 24.74 43.11
C GLY A 634 16.66 24.58 44.28
N HIS A 635 15.37 24.32 44.07
CA HIS A 635 14.38 24.28 45.17
C HIS A 635 13.47 23.03 45.14
N PRO A 636 13.67 22.03 46.03
CA PRO A 636 12.89 20.79 46.04
C PRO A 636 11.42 20.98 46.43
N ASP A 637 11.08 22.08 47.10
CA ASP A 637 9.71 22.42 47.51
C ASP A 637 8.93 23.20 46.43
N ASN A 638 9.60 23.66 45.36
CA ASN A 638 8.94 24.46 44.33
C ASN A 638 8.13 23.56 43.37
N ASN A 639 6.82 23.56 43.57
CA ASN A 639 5.87 22.75 42.80
C ASN A 639 5.47 23.37 41.44
N SER A 640 6.04 24.51 41.02
CA SER A 640 5.53 25.31 39.88
C SER A 640 5.55 24.62 38.52
N CYS A 641 6.39 23.60 38.33
CA CYS A 641 6.37 22.74 37.14
C CYS A 641 6.19 21.25 37.51
N ARG A 642 5.55 20.94 38.64
CA ARG A 642 5.05 19.58 38.93
C ARG A 642 3.62 19.47 38.42
N TYR A 643 3.34 18.39 37.70
CA TYR A 643 2.07 18.22 36.98
C TYR A 643 1.43 16.84 37.23
N ILE A 644 0.10 16.80 37.27
CA ILE A 644 -0.70 15.57 37.20
C ILE A 644 -1.33 15.48 35.80
N PRO A 645 -1.11 14.41 35.01
CA PRO A 645 -1.76 14.24 33.72
C PRO A 645 -3.28 14.06 33.87
N ARG A 646 -4.07 14.63 32.95
CA ARG A 646 -5.54 14.61 32.97
C ARG A 646 -6.11 14.04 31.68
N GLY A 647 -6.85 12.93 31.78
CA GLY A 647 -7.51 12.29 30.64
C GLY A 647 -6.56 11.46 29.79
N HIS A 648 -6.66 11.62 28.48
CA HIS A 648 -5.83 10.95 27.47
C HIS A 648 -5.06 12.00 26.64
N PRO A 649 -4.10 11.59 25.79
CA PRO A 649 -3.49 12.50 24.83
C PRO A 649 -4.54 13.16 23.93
N VAL A 650 -4.33 14.42 23.59
CA VAL A 650 -5.22 15.24 22.75
C VAL A 650 -4.86 15.10 21.27
N SER A 651 -3.56 15.00 20.97
CA SER A 651 -3.07 14.75 19.61
C SER A 651 -1.65 14.23 19.63
N VAL A 652 -1.27 13.43 18.63
CA VAL A 652 0.10 12.96 18.42
C VAL A 652 0.54 13.23 16.99
N HIS A 653 1.72 13.83 16.84
CA HIS A 653 2.38 14.07 15.56
C HIS A 653 3.68 13.27 15.46
N LEU A 654 3.97 12.72 14.28
CA LEU A 654 5.33 12.41 13.86
C LEU A 654 6.03 13.74 13.52
N TYR A 655 7.27 13.92 13.94
CA TYR A 655 8.10 15.06 13.57
C TYR A 655 9.33 14.59 12.79
N PHE A 656 9.62 15.25 11.67
CA PHE A 656 10.79 15.05 10.84
C PHE A 656 11.51 16.38 10.62
N LEU A 657 12.84 16.33 10.50
CA LEU A 657 13.69 17.47 10.17
C LEU A 657 14.78 16.99 9.20
N SER A 658 14.89 17.65 8.04
CA SER A 658 15.82 17.29 6.96
C SER A 658 15.76 15.80 6.59
N ASP A 659 14.53 15.31 6.40
CA ASP A 659 14.16 13.92 6.09
C ASP A 659 14.62 12.86 7.13
N VAL A 660 15.03 13.29 8.32
CA VAL A 660 15.31 12.42 9.47
C VAL A 660 14.17 12.48 10.48
N PHE A 661 13.64 11.32 10.87
CA PHE A 661 12.62 11.20 11.91
C PHE A 661 13.16 11.62 13.29
N GLN A 662 12.52 12.62 13.89
CA GLN A 662 12.91 13.23 15.15
C GLN A 662 12.14 12.66 16.35
N GLY A 663 11.12 11.83 16.14
CA GLY A 663 10.27 11.25 17.18
C GLY A 663 8.84 11.79 17.18
N TYR A 664 8.20 11.74 18.34
CA TYR A 664 6.79 12.08 18.52
C TYR A 664 6.60 13.41 19.26
N LEU A 665 5.63 14.20 18.83
CA LEU A 665 5.08 15.31 19.62
C LEU A 665 3.73 14.86 20.19
N VAL A 666 3.61 14.79 21.52
CA VAL A 666 2.41 14.34 22.23
C VAL A 666 1.80 15.50 23.00
N ARG A 667 0.61 15.95 22.60
CA ARG A 667 -0.13 17.02 23.26
C ARG A 667 -1.11 16.47 24.29
N GLN A 668 -1.16 17.06 25.47
CA GLN A 668 -1.84 16.52 26.65
C GLN A 668 -2.36 17.64 27.56
N HIS A 669 -3.52 17.43 28.20
CA HIS A 669 -3.97 18.25 29.33
C HIS A 669 -3.36 17.76 30.65
N ALA A 670 -2.86 18.67 31.49
CA ALA A 670 -2.28 18.37 32.80
C ALA A 670 -2.60 19.45 33.83
N SER A 671 -2.80 19.07 35.10
CA SER A 671 -2.98 20.03 36.20
C SER A 671 -1.64 20.39 36.83
N ASN A 672 -1.33 21.69 36.90
CA ASN A 672 -0.17 22.21 37.62
C ASN A 672 -0.42 22.16 39.13
N LEU A 673 0.54 21.66 39.92
CA LEU A 673 0.38 21.50 41.37
C LEU A 673 0.49 22.79 42.19
N ALA A 674 1.19 23.81 41.70
CA ALA A 674 1.30 25.09 42.41
C ALA A 674 0.06 25.98 42.20
N THR A 675 -0.44 26.04 40.96
CA THR A 675 -1.59 26.91 40.61
C THR A 675 -2.93 26.20 40.70
N SER A 676 -2.95 24.86 40.74
CA SER A 676 -4.13 24.00 40.56
C SER A 676 -4.87 24.20 39.22
N GLN A 677 -4.29 24.94 38.27
CA GLN A 677 -4.90 25.20 36.96
C GLN A 677 -4.69 24.02 36.00
N LEU A 678 -5.57 23.92 35.00
CA LEU A 678 -5.44 22.97 33.89
C LEU A 678 -4.69 23.62 32.74
N GLU A 679 -3.51 23.11 32.44
CA GLU A 679 -2.66 23.54 31.33
C GLU A 679 -2.70 22.52 30.18
N THR A 680 -2.31 22.95 28.98
CA THR A 680 -2.15 22.08 27.82
C THR A 680 -0.71 22.14 27.35
N LEU A 681 -0.02 21.01 27.42
CA LEU A 681 1.41 20.89 27.16
C LEU A 681 1.63 20.00 25.93
N GLU A 682 2.68 20.26 25.14
CA GLU A 682 3.14 19.34 24.09
C GLU A 682 4.55 18.85 24.42
N THR A 683 4.73 17.54 24.45
CA THR A 683 6.00 16.88 24.77
C THR A 683 6.62 16.33 23.50
N TRP A 684 7.82 16.78 23.16
CA TRP A 684 8.68 16.11 22.18
C TRP A 684 9.44 14.95 22.86
N VAL A 685 9.20 13.73 22.40
CA VAL A 685 9.99 12.54 22.74
C VAL A 685 10.73 12.04 21.50
N SER A 686 12.05 12.14 21.53
CA SER A 686 12.92 11.57 20.50
C SER A 686 13.34 10.13 20.84
N HIS A 687 13.76 9.37 19.83
CA HIS A 687 14.31 8.04 20.01
C HIS A 687 15.81 8.10 20.34
N SER A 688 16.33 7.10 21.04
CA SER A 688 17.78 6.92 21.22
C SER A 688 18.30 5.92 20.18
N ASN A 689 19.38 6.25 19.49
CA ASN A 689 20.00 5.33 18.55
C ASN A 689 20.86 4.30 19.31
N HIS A 690 20.43 3.04 19.28
CA HIS A 690 21.14 1.91 19.90
C HIS A 690 21.92 1.05 18.90
N PHE A 691 21.97 1.42 17.62
CA PHE A 691 22.78 0.72 16.62
C PHE A 691 24.28 0.99 16.84
N THR A 692 25.05 -0.08 17.00
CA THR A 692 26.49 -0.06 17.26
C THR A 692 27.21 -0.99 16.29
N LEU A 693 28.16 -0.45 15.51
CA LEU A 693 29.09 -1.24 14.71
C LEU A 693 30.24 -1.76 15.57
N ALA A 694 30.70 -2.98 15.32
CA ALA A 694 31.89 -3.52 15.96
C ALA A 694 33.17 -2.80 15.46
N PRO A 695 34.23 -2.67 16.30
CA PRO A 695 35.50 -2.05 15.89
C PRO A 695 36.09 -2.68 14.62
N ALA A 696 36.77 -1.86 13.81
CA ALA A 696 37.14 -2.16 12.43
C ALA A 696 38.32 -3.14 12.25
N THR A 697 38.32 -4.27 12.95
CA THR A 697 39.26 -5.39 12.73
C THR A 697 38.99 -6.17 11.45
N ASN A 698 37.82 -5.96 10.81
CA ASN A 698 37.33 -6.78 9.71
C ASN A 698 37.03 -5.92 8.47
N THR A 699 37.95 -5.90 7.50
CA THR A 699 37.88 -5.10 6.26
C THR A 699 36.77 -5.54 5.29
N LEU A 700 36.00 -6.57 5.65
CA LEU A 700 34.90 -7.13 4.87
C LEU A 700 33.50 -6.70 5.36
N ASN A 701 33.41 -5.83 6.38
CA ASN A 701 32.11 -5.44 6.93
C ASN A 701 31.30 -4.57 5.94
N ARG A 702 30.32 -5.19 5.28
CA ARG A 702 29.37 -4.52 4.36
C ARG A 702 28.18 -3.88 5.08
N LEU A 703 27.99 -4.12 6.38
CA LEU A 703 26.79 -3.68 7.12
C LEU A 703 26.87 -2.17 7.42
N GLN A 704 25.87 -1.41 6.97
CA GLN A 704 25.75 0.02 7.30
C GLN A 704 24.89 0.28 8.54
N PHE A 705 23.79 -0.46 8.66
CA PHE A 705 22.73 -0.19 9.62
C PHE A 705 21.88 -1.46 9.83
N ALA A 706 21.34 -1.64 11.04
CA ALA A 706 20.38 -2.69 11.36
C ALA A 706 19.34 -2.17 12.35
N GLU A 707 18.09 -2.56 12.13
CA GLU A 707 16.91 -2.04 12.83
C GLU A 707 15.91 -3.17 13.08
N VAL A 708 15.07 -3.01 14.11
CA VAL A 708 13.92 -3.87 14.38
C VAL A 708 12.67 -2.99 14.45
N GLY A 709 11.69 -3.29 13.62
CA GLY A 709 10.44 -2.51 13.52
C GLY A 709 9.22 -3.37 13.22
N THR A 710 8.05 -2.73 13.18
CA THR A 710 6.75 -3.39 12.98
C THR A 710 5.81 -2.55 12.12
N ASP A 711 5.51 -3.04 10.92
CA ASP A 711 4.18 -2.91 10.31
C ASP A 711 3.55 -4.29 10.02
N TRP A 712 4.35 -5.37 10.05
CA TRP A 712 3.93 -6.74 9.70
C TRP A 712 3.61 -7.60 10.95
N ASP A 713 2.73 -7.13 11.84
CA ASP A 713 2.20 -7.76 13.08
C ASP A 713 3.19 -8.18 14.19
N GLU A 714 4.42 -8.53 13.84
CA GLU A 714 5.48 -9.04 14.71
C GLU A 714 6.81 -8.37 14.35
N PRO A 715 7.81 -8.33 15.25
CA PRO A 715 9.06 -7.64 14.99
C PRO A 715 9.84 -8.25 13.81
N VAL A 716 10.21 -7.40 12.87
CA VAL A 716 11.02 -7.74 11.69
C VAL A 716 12.39 -7.10 11.85
N ALA A 717 13.46 -7.88 11.71
CA ALA A 717 14.81 -7.32 11.65
C ALA A 717 15.18 -6.98 10.21
N MET A 718 15.54 -5.72 9.97
CA MET A 718 16.05 -5.21 8.69
C MET A 718 17.55 -4.90 8.80
N GLN A 719 18.29 -5.12 7.72
CA GLN A 719 19.72 -4.80 7.61
C GLN A 719 20.01 -4.12 6.27
N ARG A 720 20.83 -3.07 6.28
CA ARG A 720 21.24 -2.29 5.11
C ARG A 720 22.71 -2.54 4.78
N TRP A 721 23.01 -2.78 3.51
CA TRP A 721 24.30 -3.28 3.04
C TRP A 721 24.91 -2.38 1.96
N VAL A 722 26.22 -2.16 2.03
CA VAL A 722 27.02 -1.67 0.89
C VAL A 722 27.12 -2.81 -0.14
N ARG A 723 27.20 -2.46 -1.43
CA ARG A 723 27.56 -3.43 -2.48
C ARG A 723 28.99 -3.94 -2.28
N GLY A 724 29.25 -5.21 -2.57
CA GLY A 724 30.56 -5.83 -2.30
C GLY A 724 30.65 -7.28 -2.75
N GLN A 725 31.44 -8.10 -2.04
CA GLN A 725 31.44 -9.56 -2.23
C GLN A 725 30.27 -10.21 -1.46
N ASN A 726 29.82 -11.39 -1.91
CA ASN A 726 28.84 -12.20 -1.21
C ASN A 726 29.34 -12.52 0.22
N VAL A 727 28.46 -12.37 1.22
CA VAL A 727 28.77 -12.66 2.63
C VAL A 727 27.59 -13.37 3.29
N THR A 728 27.86 -14.36 4.13
CA THR A 728 26.84 -15.02 4.96
C THR A 728 26.98 -14.51 6.39
N VAL A 729 25.90 -14.02 6.98
CA VAL A 729 25.92 -13.51 8.36
C VAL A 729 24.87 -14.21 9.22
N THR A 730 25.23 -14.47 10.47
CA THR A 730 24.35 -15.04 11.48
C THR A 730 23.63 -13.92 12.22
N VAL A 731 22.31 -13.96 12.26
CA VAL A 731 21.48 -13.02 13.02
C VAL A 731 20.96 -13.72 14.27
N VAL A 732 21.17 -13.11 15.44
CA VAL A 732 20.82 -13.65 16.75
C VAL A 732 19.91 -12.67 17.49
N TRP A 733 18.77 -13.18 17.97
CA TRP A 733 17.80 -12.44 18.78
C TRP A 733 17.92 -12.86 20.25
N VAL A 734 18.13 -11.89 21.13
CA VAL A 734 18.36 -12.09 22.57
C VAL A 734 17.29 -11.34 23.36
N ASP A 735 16.62 -12.04 24.28
CA ASP A 735 15.58 -11.50 25.13
C ASP A 735 16.14 -10.69 26.33
N PRO A 736 15.30 -9.92 27.05
CA PRO A 736 15.72 -9.12 28.22
C PRO A 736 16.32 -9.91 29.40
N THR A 737 16.28 -11.25 29.36
CA THR A 737 16.90 -12.17 30.34
C THR A 737 18.10 -12.93 29.77
N ASN A 738 18.66 -12.46 28.64
CA ASN A 738 19.75 -13.08 27.88
C ASN A 738 19.42 -14.45 27.25
N VAL A 739 18.14 -14.80 27.11
CA VAL A 739 17.73 -16.03 26.40
C VAL A 739 17.82 -15.79 24.89
N ILE A 740 18.54 -16.65 24.17
CA ILE A 740 18.53 -16.64 22.70
C ILE A 740 17.17 -17.17 22.22
N ALA A 741 16.37 -16.28 21.63
CA ALA A 741 15.02 -16.59 21.17
C ALA A 741 14.98 -17.13 19.73
N ALA A 742 15.88 -16.66 18.87
CA ALA A 742 16.05 -17.13 17.50
C ALA A 742 17.48 -16.90 17.01
N THR A 743 17.97 -17.81 16.18
CA THR A 743 19.24 -17.69 15.44
C THR A 743 19.03 -18.23 14.02
N TYR A 744 19.50 -17.51 13.01
CA TYR A 744 19.44 -17.92 11.60
C TYR A 744 20.54 -17.25 10.79
N ASP A 745 21.03 -17.92 9.74
CA ASP A 745 21.96 -17.34 8.78
C ASP A 745 21.23 -16.73 7.59
N ILE A 746 21.73 -15.61 7.07
CA ILE A 746 21.28 -15.00 5.81
C ILE A 746 22.46 -14.87 4.85
N LEU A 747 22.24 -15.25 3.57
CA LEU A 747 23.15 -14.99 2.48
C LEU A 747 22.88 -13.58 1.91
N VAL A 748 23.91 -12.74 1.87
CA VAL A 748 23.84 -11.38 1.36
C VAL A 748 24.66 -11.28 0.09
N ASP A 749 24.00 -11.37 -1.07
CA ASP A 749 24.65 -11.22 -2.37
C ASP A 749 25.36 -9.86 -2.54
N GLY A 750 26.38 -9.83 -3.38
CA GLY A 750 27.19 -8.63 -3.62
C GLY A 750 26.43 -7.42 -4.17
N GLY A 751 25.30 -7.66 -4.84
CA GLY A 751 24.38 -6.63 -5.32
C GLY A 751 23.28 -6.22 -4.35
N THR A 752 23.10 -6.95 -3.24
CA THR A 752 22.03 -6.70 -2.26
C THR A 752 22.32 -5.46 -1.43
N GLU A 753 21.33 -4.56 -1.38
CA GLU A 753 21.39 -3.29 -0.63
C GLU A 753 20.59 -3.36 0.68
N TYR A 754 19.61 -4.27 0.78
CA TYR A 754 18.78 -4.50 1.96
C TYR A 754 18.41 -5.97 2.14
N THR A 755 18.34 -6.45 3.37
CA THR A 755 17.73 -7.74 3.76
C THR A 755 16.75 -7.53 4.91
N HIS A 756 15.73 -8.38 5.02
CA HIS A 756 14.83 -8.39 6.17
C HIS A 756 14.33 -9.81 6.46
N TYR A 757 13.99 -10.10 7.71
CA TYR A 757 13.40 -11.39 8.12
C TYR A 757 12.52 -11.26 9.36
N ARG A 758 11.37 -11.94 9.36
CA ARG A 758 10.46 -12.13 10.50
C ARG A 758 10.69 -13.52 11.08
N PRO A 759 11.44 -13.68 12.19
CA PRO A 759 11.59 -14.97 12.85
C PRO A 759 10.27 -15.40 13.52
N PRO A 760 9.97 -16.71 13.56
CA PRO A 760 8.79 -17.24 14.24
C PRO A 760 8.98 -17.26 15.78
N LEU A 761 9.00 -16.07 16.38
CA LEU A 761 9.12 -15.92 17.84
C LEU A 761 7.83 -16.41 18.52
N THR A 762 7.98 -17.12 19.63
CA THR A 762 6.81 -17.56 20.40
C THR A 762 6.23 -16.38 21.18
N VAL A 763 4.96 -16.05 20.95
CA VAL A 763 4.22 -14.99 21.64
C VAL A 763 3.57 -15.48 22.95
N PRO A 764 3.29 -14.60 23.94
CA PRO A 764 3.72 -13.19 24.01
C PRO A 764 5.24 -13.06 24.18
N LEU A 765 5.82 -11.98 23.64
CA LEU A 765 7.22 -11.65 23.86
C LEU A 765 7.41 -11.10 25.28
N ARG A 766 8.53 -11.45 25.93
CA ARG A 766 8.89 -10.87 27.24
C ARG A 766 8.99 -9.33 27.13
N PRO A 767 8.31 -8.56 28.00
CA PRO A 767 8.54 -7.12 28.12
C PRO A 767 9.95 -6.77 28.58
N GLY A 768 10.54 -5.72 28.00
CA GLY A 768 11.88 -5.21 28.32
C GLY A 768 12.69 -4.83 27.08
N VAL A 769 13.99 -4.59 27.26
CA VAL A 769 14.93 -4.29 26.16
C VAL A 769 15.47 -5.59 25.56
N TRP A 770 15.16 -5.82 24.30
CA TRP A 770 15.68 -6.92 23.49
C TRP A 770 16.95 -6.47 22.75
N THR A 771 17.80 -7.42 22.38
CA THR A 771 19.02 -7.16 21.58
C THR A 771 19.07 -8.03 20.34
N LEU A 772 19.27 -7.39 19.18
CA LEU A 772 19.61 -8.04 17.92
C LEU A 772 21.15 -7.97 17.74
N ARG A 773 21.77 -9.08 17.35
CA ARG A 773 23.20 -9.13 16.99
C ARG A 773 23.36 -9.71 15.59
N VAL A 774 24.25 -9.12 14.80
CA VAL A 774 24.66 -9.62 13.48
C VAL A 774 26.14 -10.02 13.56
N LEU A 775 26.45 -11.26 13.20
CA LEU A 775 27.78 -11.84 13.32
C LEU A 775 28.26 -12.44 11.99
N HIS A 776 29.58 -12.52 11.81
CA HIS A 776 30.24 -13.15 10.67
C HIS A 776 31.33 -14.09 11.19
N HIS A 777 31.14 -15.40 10.97
CA HIS A 777 31.99 -16.44 11.55
C HIS A 777 32.17 -16.27 13.07
N TRP A 778 31.06 -16.08 13.80
CA TRP A 778 30.97 -15.78 15.24
C TRP A 778 31.60 -14.46 15.73
N ASN A 779 32.27 -13.69 14.86
CA ASN A 779 32.71 -12.33 15.18
C ASN A 779 31.52 -11.36 15.08
N LEU A 780 31.32 -10.49 16.07
CA LEU A 780 30.28 -9.46 16.01
C LEU A 780 30.59 -8.47 14.87
N LEU A 781 29.60 -8.18 14.02
CA LEU A 781 29.65 -7.07 13.05
C LEU A 781 28.90 -5.85 13.57
N ALA A 782 27.73 -6.06 14.17
CA ALA A 782 26.94 -5.01 14.79
C ALA A 782 25.94 -5.56 15.82
N SER A 783 25.46 -4.68 16.67
CA SER A 783 24.31 -4.90 17.55
C SER A 783 23.35 -3.72 17.51
N THR A 784 22.07 -3.97 17.80
CA THR A 784 21.05 -2.94 18.03
C THR A 784 20.05 -3.44 19.07
N SER A 785 19.30 -2.55 19.70
CA SER A 785 18.35 -2.88 20.76
C SER A 785 16.98 -2.25 20.49
N PHE A 786 15.92 -2.96 20.86
CA PHE A 786 14.53 -2.51 20.72
C PHE A 786 13.73 -2.82 21.99
N VAL A 787 12.61 -2.13 22.18
CA VAL A 787 11.79 -2.24 23.39
C VAL A 787 10.51 -3.02 23.09
N VAL A 788 10.21 -4.03 23.90
CA VAL A 788 8.88 -4.61 24.02
C VAL A 788 8.24 -4.03 25.28
N SER A 789 7.29 -3.12 25.13
CA SER A 789 6.62 -2.49 26.28
C SER A 789 5.68 -3.48 27.00
N PRO A 790 5.60 -3.47 28.34
CA PRO A 790 4.39 -3.96 29.00
C PRO A 790 3.20 -3.06 28.61
N LEU A 791 1.98 -3.58 28.70
CA LEU A 791 0.77 -2.80 28.42
C LEU A 791 0.17 -2.32 29.74
N ASP A 792 -0.05 -1.01 29.88
CA ASP A 792 -0.76 -0.42 31.05
C ASP A 792 -2.28 -0.68 30.96
N LEU A 793 -2.77 -1.00 29.76
CA LEU A 793 -4.18 -1.06 29.38
C LEU A 793 -4.49 -2.36 28.62
N TYR A 794 -5.69 -2.91 28.84
CA TYR A 794 -6.27 -3.97 28.03
C TYR A 794 -7.69 -3.60 27.62
N ALA A 795 -8.01 -3.70 26.33
CA ALA A 795 -9.27 -3.24 25.76
C ALA A 795 -9.61 -1.79 26.16
N ARG A 796 -8.58 -0.93 26.21
CA ARG A 796 -8.63 0.50 26.57
C ARG A 796 -8.98 0.79 28.03
N VAL A 797 -8.99 -0.21 28.91
CA VAL A 797 -9.29 -0.07 30.35
C VAL A 797 -8.04 -0.37 31.19
N THR A 798 -7.86 0.37 32.27
CA THR A 798 -6.77 0.18 33.25
C THR A 798 -6.89 -1.17 33.95
N HIS A 799 -5.78 -1.92 34.00
CA HIS A 799 -5.74 -3.26 34.59
C HIS A 799 -6.16 -3.30 36.08
N THR A 800 -6.90 -4.36 36.44
CA THR A 800 -6.98 -4.85 37.82
C THR A 800 -5.95 -5.96 38.04
N HIS A 801 -5.46 -6.11 39.28
CA HIS A 801 -4.32 -6.97 39.65
C HIS A 801 -4.45 -8.47 39.30
N THR A 802 -5.64 -8.96 38.97
CA THR A 802 -5.93 -10.39 38.76
C THR A 802 -5.61 -10.93 37.36
N HIS A 803 -5.17 -10.09 36.40
CA HIS A 803 -4.85 -10.52 35.04
C HIS A 803 -3.39 -10.29 34.60
N THR A 804 -2.62 -9.48 35.32
CA THR A 804 -1.23 -9.14 34.97
C THR A 804 -0.25 -10.31 35.06
N HIS A 805 -0.56 -11.33 35.88
CA HIS A 805 0.41 -12.37 36.29
C HIS A 805 0.40 -13.69 35.48
N THR A 806 -0.51 -13.91 34.54
CA THR A 806 -0.67 -15.25 33.92
C THR A 806 -0.67 -15.33 32.40
N HIS A 807 -1.05 -14.28 31.66
CA HIS A 807 -1.28 -14.41 30.21
C HIS A 807 -0.65 -13.35 29.28
N THR A 808 -0.27 -12.16 29.77
CA THR A 808 0.20 -11.06 28.89
C THR A 808 1.66 -10.64 29.10
N HIS A 809 2.25 -10.86 30.28
CA HIS A 809 3.60 -10.38 30.63
C HIS A 809 4.53 -11.48 31.14
N THR A 810 4.04 -12.72 31.25
CA THR A 810 4.81 -13.91 31.58
C THR A 810 5.38 -14.60 30.34
N GLN A 811 6.17 -15.67 30.54
CA GLN A 811 6.86 -16.43 29.49
C GLN A 811 5.95 -16.82 28.30
N PRO A 812 6.50 -16.96 27.08
CA PRO A 812 5.79 -17.55 25.96
C PRO A 812 5.23 -18.93 26.32
N ILE A 813 3.97 -19.21 25.96
CA ILE A 813 3.25 -20.40 26.42
C ILE A 813 3.72 -21.65 25.64
N ARG A 814 4.88 -22.19 26.00
CA ARG A 814 5.32 -23.51 25.56
C ARG A 814 4.46 -24.58 26.21
N GLN A 815 3.52 -25.15 25.45
CA GLN A 815 2.93 -26.44 25.77
C GLN A 815 4.02 -27.53 25.70
N GLY A 816 4.71 -27.75 26.82
CA GLY A 816 5.60 -28.89 26.97
C GLY A 816 4.79 -30.19 26.86
N LYS A 817 5.18 -31.08 25.94
CA LYS A 817 4.59 -32.42 25.83
C LYS A 817 5.03 -33.26 27.04
N HIS A 818 4.33 -33.12 28.16
CA HIS A 818 4.42 -34.08 29.27
C HIS A 818 3.85 -35.42 28.81
N THR A 819 4.74 -36.32 28.41
CA THR A 819 4.43 -37.73 28.16
C THR A 819 4.10 -38.42 29.48
N HIS A 820 2.83 -38.35 29.90
CA HIS A 820 2.33 -39.17 31.00
C HIS A 820 2.39 -40.65 30.61
N THR A 821 3.38 -41.37 31.14
CA THR A 821 3.48 -42.82 31.06
C THR A 821 2.35 -43.45 31.87
N HIS A 822 1.41 -44.09 31.17
CA HIS A 822 0.24 -44.70 31.79
C HIS A 822 0.64 -46.03 32.48
N THR A 823 0.80 -46.02 33.81
CA THR A 823 0.84 -47.24 34.62
C THR A 823 -0.52 -47.45 35.27
N GLN A 824 -1.19 -48.57 34.98
CA GLN A 824 -2.37 -48.99 35.71
C GLN A 824 -1.98 -49.79 36.96
N PRO A 825 -2.82 -49.74 38.00
CA PRO A 825 -3.17 -50.98 38.68
C PRO A 825 -4.69 -51.18 38.85
N ILE A 826 -5.17 -52.27 38.25
CA ILE A 826 -6.06 -53.30 38.82
C ILE A 826 -7.39 -52.88 39.49
N ARG A 827 -8.49 -53.55 39.04
CA ARG A 827 -9.84 -53.47 39.61
C ARG A 827 -9.98 -54.07 41.01
N GLN A 828 -10.54 -53.31 41.95
CA GLN A 828 -11.63 -53.69 42.89
C GLN A 828 -12.44 -52.41 43.18
N GLY A 829 -13.70 -52.37 43.62
CA GLY A 829 -14.72 -53.40 43.88
C GLY A 829 -16.08 -52.69 44.14
N LYS A 830 -17.21 -53.39 44.07
CA LYS A 830 -18.58 -52.84 44.20
C LYS A 830 -18.78 -51.96 45.46
N HIS A 831 -19.57 -50.88 45.39
CA HIS A 831 -20.90 -50.83 46.02
C HIS A 831 -21.74 -49.59 45.59
N THR A 832 -22.88 -49.35 46.25
CA THR A 832 -24.09 -48.71 45.70
C THR A 832 -24.62 -47.50 46.51
N HIS A 833 -25.65 -46.84 45.96
CA HIS A 833 -26.66 -45.97 46.62
C HIS A 833 -26.44 -44.44 46.80
N THR A 834 -27.18 -43.68 45.97
CA THR A 834 -28.10 -42.56 46.29
C THR A 834 -27.76 -41.49 47.36
N GLY A 835 -27.88 -40.20 47.01
CA GLY A 835 -28.16 -39.14 48.01
C GLY A 835 -28.12 -37.67 47.56
N LEU A 836 -29.31 -37.05 47.42
CA LEU A 836 -29.69 -35.62 47.55
C LEU A 836 -28.77 -34.44 47.09
N ARG A 837 -29.41 -33.44 46.47
CA ARG A 837 -28.95 -32.03 46.38
C ARG A 837 -29.30 -31.26 47.67
N ARG A 838 -28.53 -30.21 48.05
CA ARG A 838 -29.04 -28.81 48.16
C ARG A 838 -28.00 -27.73 48.56
N ARG A 839 -28.27 -26.51 48.07
CA ARG A 839 -27.96 -25.16 48.61
C ARG A 839 -26.50 -24.67 48.69
N THR A 840 -26.13 -23.97 47.62
CA THR A 840 -25.51 -22.61 47.62
C THR A 840 -25.46 -21.85 48.96
N TRP A 841 -24.32 -21.20 49.22
CA TRP A 841 -24.20 -19.97 50.01
C TRP A 841 -23.19 -19.00 49.36
N THR A 842 -23.34 -17.71 49.63
CA THR A 842 -22.42 -16.63 49.21
C THR A 842 -21.94 -15.82 50.42
N PRO A 843 -20.67 -15.44 50.50
CA PRO A 843 -20.20 -14.42 51.45
C PRO A 843 -19.85 -13.09 50.76
N ARG A 844 -20.02 -11.97 51.50
CA ARG A 844 -19.40 -10.67 51.20
C ARG A 844 -18.45 -10.29 52.34
N TYR A 845 -17.31 -9.71 51.98
CA TYR A 845 -16.53 -8.68 52.68
C TYR A 845 -16.63 -8.52 54.20
N THR A 846 -15.46 -8.54 54.86
CA THR A 846 -15.03 -7.44 55.74
C THR A 846 -13.49 -7.38 55.79
N SER A 847 -12.92 -6.26 56.20
CA SER A 847 -11.48 -5.96 56.19
C SER A 847 -10.76 -6.35 57.48
N PRO A 848 -9.46 -6.72 57.44
CA PRO A 848 -8.64 -6.89 58.64
C PRO A 848 -8.19 -5.53 59.20
N GLY A 849 -8.09 -5.45 60.52
CA GLY A 849 -7.36 -4.40 61.24
C GLY A 849 -6.20 -5.00 62.03
N THR A 850 -5.12 -4.24 62.14
CA THR A 850 -4.00 -4.35 63.09
C THR A 850 -4.00 -5.53 64.09
N HIS A 851 -2.98 -6.38 64.00
CA HIS A 851 -1.97 -6.44 65.05
C HIS A 851 -0.60 -6.86 64.51
#